data_AF-A0A8K0PY56-F1
#
_entry.id   AF-A0A8K0PY56-F1
#
_cell.length_a   1.000
_cell.length_b   1.000
_cell.length_c   1.000
_cell.angle_alpha   90.00
_cell.angle_beta   90.00
_cell.angle_gamma   90.00
#
_symmetry.space_group_name_H-M   'P 1'
#
loop_
_entity.id
_entity.type
_entity.pdbx_description
1 polymer ?
#
loop_
_entity_poly.entity_id
_entity_poly.type
_entity_poly.pdbx_seq_one_letter_code
_entity_poly.pdbx_strand_id
1 'polypeptide(L)'
;MTPLELESQLGSWPRRLLHVSTMRSCPWEPGNVYGGVKEPQYNALSYTWGRWVLDDTQRPEVQSLDVSGTAWRIPRVDPDHFQAGAFHHAIRQATGLYGRNRVSGMTVALADDDTRSVDFIWVDIACIDQRFNTESMLEIGRQATIFRKASAVYIWLNHTTTADLSELASSTESLATKLDDTFELLIKETRLLESKGDSYVVPETFQPSMLKLLGIDHGWLEQIQVVLNNIRRDPWFTSLWTLQEAFLRKDACLLSKDAVWVSRLLVGDFTNPEDRKALYSLAVVIGEFEDLRLYLERLSRMRTTRLTAFDRACDETLDLLNRTGLTALSFHSPMELYPAAVYRRPSNKLDSIYGIMQVFGFRLGQSNPSAQPGYQPTLPELEDQLGIALMELCPALSQCFRQVVVPRATGKNWRVGPLSAMPGYSLTAAMDWEPELYQTECVLSTECIGDVMWGRFQGKVCSFATLRTAWPRAPIHEEAVTGDDPGSYSYISIILDYAPDLFPGWPNASDYESRQGASQYRVADQLASQFSEEKLQVLHLGFIDTSELSESHYGLVLLRENEGNMTYWRRLGVCTWDALKREKERVEDVVDLLGKLGLGGRHSGTGSIYHGLVPKYDYNTMQHIQKHWGDLTITSDSWQSLSGLFG
;
A
#
# COMPACT_ATOMS: atom_id res chain seq x y z
N MET A 1 20.86 9.50 -32.79
CA MET A 1 20.32 9.82 -31.46
C MET A 1 20.91 8.81 -30.51
N THR A 2 21.55 9.26 -29.43
CA THR A 2 22.01 8.34 -28.38
C THR A 2 20.80 7.74 -27.67
N PRO A 3 20.92 6.56 -27.03
CA PRO A 3 19.82 6.00 -26.23
C PRO A 3 19.29 6.99 -25.18
N LEU A 4 20.17 7.80 -24.59
CA LEU A 4 19.80 8.81 -23.60
C LEU A 4 18.98 9.97 -24.19
N GLU A 5 19.37 10.47 -25.37
CA GLU A 5 18.59 11.47 -26.10
C GLU A 5 17.21 10.94 -26.47
N LEU A 6 17.13 9.67 -26.90
CA LEU A 6 15.86 9.03 -27.23
C LEU A 6 14.96 8.91 -26.00
N GLU A 7 15.50 8.46 -24.86
CA GLU A 7 14.74 8.37 -23.60
C GLU A 7 14.19 9.73 -23.16
N SER A 8 15.00 10.78 -23.28
CA SER A 8 14.59 12.15 -22.96
C SER A 8 13.44 12.63 -23.85
N GLN A 9 13.52 12.38 -25.17
CA GLN A 9 12.45 12.78 -26.11
C GLN A 9 11.18 11.94 -25.97
N LEU A 10 11.32 10.66 -25.62
CA LEU A 10 10.19 9.74 -25.46
C LEU A 10 9.32 10.12 -24.25
N GLY A 11 9.90 10.75 -23.21
CA GLY A 11 9.16 11.31 -22.08
C GLY A 11 8.34 10.26 -21.33
N SER A 12 7.00 10.38 -21.35
CA SER A 12 6.07 9.41 -20.73
C SER A 12 5.42 8.41 -21.69
N TRP A 13 5.82 8.42 -22.96
CA TRP A 13 5.19 7.60 -24.00
C TRP A 13 5.82 6.20 -24.12
N PRO A 14 5.06 5.15 -24.46
CA PRO A 14 5.62 3.83 -24.71
C PRO A 14 6.49 3.81 -25.97
N ARG A 15 7.49 2.93 -26.07
CA ARG A 15 8.27 2.83 -27.32
C ARG A 15 7.43 2.35 -28.49
N ARG A 16 6.33 1.65 -28.23
CA ARG A 16 5.44 1.08 -29.24
C ARG A 16 4.00 1.03 -28.76
N LEU A 17 3.07 1.13 -29.70
CA LEU A 17 1.65 0.89 -29.48
C LEU A 17 1.13 -0.07 -30.55
N LEU A 18 0.21 -0.96 -30.17
CA LEU A 18 -0.48 -1.84 -31.10
C LEU A 18 -1.71 -1.12 -31.66
N HIS A 19 -1.72 -0.85 -32.95
CA HIS A 19 -2.92 -0.39 -33.66
C HIS A 19 -3.85 -1.59 -33.88
N VAL A 20 -5.03 -1.56 -33.25
CA VAL A 20 -5.90 -2.73 -33.07
C VAL A 20 -6.50 -3.20 -34.38
N SER A 21 -6.98 -2.29 -35.23
CA SER A 21 -7.69 -2.66 -36.47
C SER A 21 -6.77 -3.37 -37.47
N THR A 22 -5.49 -3.00 -37.52
CA THR A 22 -4.50 -3.60 -38.41
C THR A 22 -3.59 -4.63 -37.73
N MET A 23 -3.74 -4.82 -36.41
CA MET A 23 -2.81 -5.60 -35.57
C MET A 23 -1.34 -5.27 -35.86
N ARG A 24 -1.03 -3.98 -36.05
CA ARG A 24 0.32 -3.52 -36.36
C ARG A 24 0.92 -2.84 -35.13
N SER A 25 2.04 -3.36 -34.65
CA SER A 25 2.84 -2.70 -33.63
C SER A 25 3.60 -1.52 -34.25
N CYS A 26 3.20 -0.31 -33.89
CA CYS A 26 3.75 0.95 -34.40
C CYS A 26 4.86 1.43 -33.46
N PRO A 27 6.10 1.65 -33.94
CA PRO A 27 7.14 2.29 -33.15
C PRO A 27 6.80 3.77 -32.90
N TRP A 28 7.31 4.31 -31.80
CA TRP A 28 7.30 5.73 -31.53
C TRP A 28 8.19 6.47 -32.54
N GLU A 29 7.70 7.61 -33.01
CA GLU A 29 8.44 8.57 -33.84
C GLU A 29 8.46 9.94 -33.15
N PRO A 30 9.46 10.81 -33.45
CA PRO A 30 9.56 12.14 -32.86
C PRO A 30 8.27 12.93 -32.93
N GLY A 31 7.89 13.53 -31.80
CA GLY A 31 6.58 14.20 -31.65
C GLY A 31 5.45 13.26 -31.23
N ASN A 32 5.79 12.10 -30.67
CA ASN A 32 4.85 11.11 -30.12
C ASN A 32 3.88 10.56 -31.17
N VAL A 33 4.42 10.28 -32.35
CA VAL A 33 3.65 9.77 -33.49
C VAL A 33 3.75 8.25 -33.55
N TYR A 34 2.62 7.57 -33.75
CA TYR A 34 2.53 6.12 -33.91
C TYR A 34 1.69 5.79 -35.13
N GLY A 35 2.31 5.20 -36.15
CA GLY A 35 1.58 4.84 -37.37
C GLY A 35 0.90 6.03 -38.07
N GLY A 36 1.47 7.23 -37.94
CA GLY A 36 0.91 8.47 -38.51
C GLY A 36 -0.08 9.20 -37.60
N VAL A 37 -0.45 8.65 -36.44
CA VAL A 37 -1.32 9.32 -35.46
C VAL A 37 -0.46 9.99 -34.39
N LYS A 38 -0.63 11.29 -34.23
CA LYS A 38 0.08 12.08 -33.20
C LYS A 38 -0.62 11.93 -31.86
N GLU A 39 0.15 11.59 -30.83
CA GLU A 39 -0.30 11.50 -29.43
C GLU A 39 -1.60 10.70 -29.25
N PRO A 40 -1.69 9.47 -29.82
CA PRO A 40 -2.92 8.69 -29.75
C PRO A 40 -3.28 8.37 -28.30
N GLN A 41 -4.57 8.45 -27.97
CA GLN A 41 -5.10 7.79 -26.79
C GLN A 41 -4.91 6.28 -26.92
N TYR A 42 -4.59 5.62 -25.81
CA TYR A 42 -4.41 4.18 -25.79
C TYR A 42 -4.88 3.58 -24.47
N ASN A 43 -5.37 2.35 -24.52
CA ASN A 43 -5.61 1.54 -23.33
C ASN A 43 -4.42 0.61 -23.06
N ALA A 44 -4.32 0.02 -21.87
CA ALA A 44 -3.38 -1.08 -21.62
C ALA A 44 -4.12 -2.35 -21.19
N LEU A 45 -3.55 -3.50 -21.53
CA LEU A 45 -4.10 -4.80 -21.15
C LEU A 45 -3.05 -5.58 -20.34
N SER A 46 -3.40 -5.86 -19.10
CA SER A 46 -2.68 -6.66 -18.13
C SER A 46 -3.15 -8.11 -18.19
N TYR A 47 -2.21 -9.05 -18.28
CA TYR A 47 -2.48 -10.48 -18.39
C TYR A 47 -1.18 -11.28 -18.14
N THR A 48 -1.26 -12.61 -18.10
CA THR A 48 -0.07 -13.47 -17.92
C THR A 48 0.08 -14.44 -19.07
N TRP A 49 1.28 -14.52 -19.65
CA TRP A 49 1.60 -15.45 -20.76
C TRP A 49 3.00 -16.06 -20.67
N GLY A 50 3.99 -15.36 -20.09
CA GLY A 50 5.41 -15.76 -20.12
C GLY A 50 5.74 -17.14 -19.53
N ARG A 51 4.88 -17.70 -18.65
CA ARG A 51 5.08 -19.05 -18.06
C ARG A 51 4.73 -20.20 -19.01
N TRP A 52 4.00 -19.91 -20.09
CA TRP A 52 3.47 -20.91 -21.04
C TRP A 52 3.96 -20.64 -22.46
N VAL A 53 5.12 -19.98 -22.59
CA VAL A 53 5.76 -19.80 -23.89
C VAL A 53 6.20 -21.15 -24.41
N LEU A 54 5.85 -21.44 -25.65
CA LEU A 54 6.26 -22.65 -26.35
C LEU A 54 7.57 -22.39 -27.10
N ASP A 55 8.54 -23.27 -26.91
CA ASP A 55 9.76 -23.29 -27.72
C ASP A 55 9.43 -23.61 -29.18
N ASP A 56 10.33 -23.29 -30.11
CA ASP A 56 10.13 -23.53 -31.55
C ASP A 56 9.88 -25.01 -31.91
N THR A 57 10.31 -25.93 -31.05
CA THR A 57 10.13 -27.38 -31.23
C THR A 57 8.82 -27.90 -30.66
N GLN A 58 8.18 -27.15 -29.74
CA GLN A 58 6.98 -27.59 -29.03
C GLN A 58 5.72 -27.17 -29.79
N ARG A 59 4.79 -28.12 -29.99
CA ARG A 59 3.48 -27.89 -30.63
C ARG A 59 3.53 -26.96 -31.86
N PRO A 60 4.33 -27.25 -32.91
CA PRO A 60 4.56 -26.35 -34.05
C PRO A 60 3.27 -25.87 -34.77
N GLU A 61 2.18 -26.60 -34.62
CA GLU A 61 0.84 -26.28 -35.13
C GLU A 61 0.16 -25.08 -34.44
N VAL A 62 0.58 -24.73 -33.22
CA VAL A 62 0.01 -23.60 -32.47
C VAL A 62 0.41 -22.30 -33.14
N GLN A 63 -0.57 -21.44 -33.39
CA GLN A 63 -0.35 -20.12 -33.99
C GLN A 63 -0.05 -19.08 -32.90
N SER A 64 0.91 -18.17 -33.18
CA SER A 64 1.10 -16.96 -32.38
C SER A 64 0.00 -15.94 -32.69
N LEU A 65 -0.12 -14.92 -31.85
CA LEU A 65 -0.92 -13.73 -32.20
C LEU A 65 -0.35 -13.09 -33.48
N ASP A 66 -1.23 -12.82 -34.45
CA ASP A 66 -0.85 -12.24 -35.74
C ASP A 66 -0.60 -10.73 -35.61
N VAL A 67 0.59 -10.39 -35.12
CA VAL A 67 1.04 -9.00 -35.01
C VAL A 67 2.09 -8.71 -36.07
N SER A 68 1.88 -7.64 -36.83
CA SER A 68 2.84 -7.13 -37.82
C SER A 68 3.64 -5.94 -37.28
N GLY A 69 4.75 -5.61 -37.95
CA GLY A 69 5.55 -4.42 -37.64
C GLY A 69 6.57 -4.58 -36.50
N THR A 70 6.64 -5.74 -35.85
CA THR A 70 7.69 -6.08 -34.88
C THR A 70 8.95 -6.60 -35.57
N ALA A 71 10.12 -6.36 -34.96
CA ALA A 71 11.39 -6.92 -35.42
C ALA A 71 11.67 -8.31 -34.84
N TRP A 72 10.81 -8.77 -33.94
CA TRP A 72 10.84 -10.10 -33.32
C TRP A 72 9.60 -10.88 -33.71
N ARG A 73 9.72 -12.21 -33.63
CA ARG A 73 8.59 -13.12 -33.75
C ARG A 73 7.78 -13.06 -32.46
N ILE A 74 6.46 -12.95 -32.60
CA ILE A 74 5.56 -13.06 -31.45
C ILE A 74 5.64 -14.48 -30.87
N PRO A 75 5.94 -14.64 -29.58
CA PRO A 75 5.96 -15.94 -28.93
C PRO A 75 4.64 -16.68 -29.07
N ARG A 76 4.73 -18.01 -29.17
CA ARG A 76 3.57 -18.91 -29.16
C ARG A 76 3.26 -19.26 -27.72
N VAL A 77 1.99 -19.28 -27.38
CA VAL A 77 1.52 -19.60 -26.02
C VAL A 77 0.81 -20.94 -26.06
N ASP A 78 1.00 -21.74 -25.02
CA ASP A 78 0.32 -23.00 -24.83
C ASP A 78 -1.22 -22.83 -24.97
N PRO A 79 -1.89 -23.55 -25.90
CA PRO A 79 -3.33 -23.42 -26.09
C PRO A 79 -4.15 -23.95 -24.90
N ASP A 80 -3.55 -24.74 -24.01
CA ASP A 80 -4.19 -25.16 -22.75
C ASP A 80 -4.36 -23.96 -21.79
N HIS A 81 -3.57 -22.91 -22.00
CA HIS A 81 -3.66 -21.64 -21.28
C HIS A 81 -4.64 -20.69 -21.99
N PHE A 82 -4.30 -20.23 -23.20
CA PHE A 82 -5.24 -19.54 -24.09
C PHE A 82 -4.82 -19.64 -25.55
N GLN A 83 -5.79 -19.51 -26.45
CA GLN A 83 -5.56 -19.47 -27.90
C GLN A 83 -5.38 -18.04 -28.41
N ALA A 84 -4.62 -17.85 -29.49
CA ALA A 84 -4.40 -16.54 -30.12
C ALA A 84 -5.72 -15.81 -30.48
N GLY A 85 -6.74 -16.56 -30.91
CA GLY A 85 -8.07 -16.00 -31.21
C GLY A 85 -8.77 -15.40 -29.99
N ALA A 86 -8.68 -16.06 -28.83
CA ALA A 86 -9.22 -15.54 -27.57
C ALA A 86 -8.47 -14.27 -27.13
N PHE A 87 -7.14 -14.25 -27.30
CA PHE A 87 -6.34 -13.08 -26.96
C PHE A 87 -6.65 -11.88 -27.86
N HIS A 88 -6.80 -12.11 -29.17
CA HIS A 88 -7.25 -11.07 -30.10
C HIS A 88 -8.67 -10.56 -29.76
N HIS A 89 -9.56 -11.43 -29.28
CA HIS A 89 -10.86 -11.02 -28.77
C HIS A 89 -10.74 -10.11 -27.54
N ALA A 90 -9.89 -10.47 -26.57
CA ALA A 90 -9.61 -9.64 -25.39
C ALA A 90 -9.07 -8.25 -25.75
N ILE A 91 -8.15 -8.17 -26.71
CA ILE A 91 -7.62 -6.88 -27.23
C ILE A 91 -8.74 -6.01 -27.81
N ARG A 92 -9.66 -6.60 -28.59
CA ARG A 92 -10.81 -5.88 -29.16
C ARG A 92 -11.79 -5.42 -28.09
N GLN A 93 -12.05 -6.24 -27.08
CA GLN A 93 -12.92 -5.86 -25.97
C GLN A 93 -12.32 -4.70 -25.18
N ALA A 94 -11.03 -4.77 -24.86
CA ALA A 94 -10.30 -3.71 -24.16
C ALA A 94 -10.18 -2.38 -24.94
N THR A 95 -10.55 -2.33 -26.22
CA THR A 95 -10.49 -1.11 -27.05
C THR A 95 -11.84 -0.67 -27.63
N GLY A 96 -12.85 -1.54 -27.56
CA GLY A 96 -14.19 -1.27 -28.06
C GLY A 96 -14.97 -0.24 -27.25
N LEU A 97 -15.99 0.33 -27.89
CA LEU A 97 -17.01 1.17 -27.25
C LEU A 97 -17.92 0.27 -26.40
N TYR A 98 -17.63 0.11 -25.11
CA TYR A 98 -18.68 -0.28 -24.17
C TYR A 98 -18.73 0.64 -22.96
N GLY A 99 -19.97 1.06 -22.69
CA GLY A 99 -20.31 2.22 -21.89
C GLY A 99 -19.99 2.06 -20.41
N ARG A 100 -19.53 3.16 -19.82
CA ARG A 100 -19.89 3.45 -18.44
C ARG A 100 -21.41 3.40 -18.34
N ASN A 101 -21.96 2.36 -17.72
CA ASN A 101 -23.14 2.59 -16.90
C ASN A 101 -22.74 3.72 -15.95
N ARG A 102 -23.44 4.86 -16.08
CA ARG A 102 -23.36 5.96 -15.14
C ARG A 102 -23.69 5.40 -13.75
N VAL A 103 -22.67 5.07 -12.97
CA VAL A 103 -22.81 4.99 -11.52
C VAL A 103 -23.02 6.43 -11.06
N SER A 104 -24.28 6.82 -10.99
CA SER A 104 -24.73 8.09 -10.42
C SER A 104 -24.36 8.09 -8.93
N GLY A 105 -23.27 8.75 -8.54
CA GLY A 105 -22.96 8.99 -7.13
C GLY A 105 -21.49 9.16 -6.79
N MET A 106 -20.60 8.35 -7.37
CA MET A 106 -19.14 8.58 -7.28
C MET A 106 -18.67 9.38 -8.48
N THR A 107 -18.90 10.68 -8.37
CA THR A 107 -18.52 11.72 -9.32
C THR A 107 -16.99 11.86 -9.36
N VAL A 108 -16.27 10.93 -9.99
CA VAL A 108 -15.09 11.38 -10.74
C VAL A 108 -15.68 12.14 -11.92
N ALA A 109 -15.69 13.47 -11.79
CA ALA A 109 -16.15 14.41 -12.79
C ALA A 109 -15.32 14.29 -14.07
N LEU A 110 -15.56 13.26 -14.89
CA LEU A 110 -15.31 13.34 -16.32
C LEU A 110 -16.60 13.89 -16.93
N ALA A 111 -16.74 15.21 -16.80
CA ALA A 111 -17.63 15.99 -17.64
C ALA A 111 -17.12 15.89 -19.11
N ASP A 112 -18.08 15.86 -20.03
CA ASP A 112 -17.98 15.99 -21.49
C ASP A 112 -17.52 14.77 -22.34
N ASP A 113 -18.53 14.13 -22.94
CA ASP A 113 -18.71 13.76 -24.37
C ASP A 113 -17.63 12.97 -25.16
N ASP A 114 -16.49 12.60 -24.56
CA ASP A 114 -15.36 11.99 -25.30
C ASP A 114 -15.18 10.48 -25.07
N THR A 115 -16.28 9.74 -24.89
CA THR A 115 -16.25 8.26 -24.85
C THR A 115 -16.06 7.69 -26.25
N ARG A 116 -14.81 7.67 -26.72
CA ARG A 116 -14.41 7.08 -28.00
C ARG A 116 -13.72 5.74 -27.76
N SER A 117 -13.98 4.76 -28.63
CA SER A 117 -13.08 3.62 -28.79
C SER A 117 -11.67 4.15 -29.03
N VAL A 118 -10.68 3.51 -28.44
CA VAL A 118 -9.28 3.82 -28.74
C VAL A 118 -8.79 2.90 -29.85
N ASP A 119 -8.08 3.44 -30.83
CA ASP A 119 -7.52 2.64 -31.92
C ASP A 119 -6.21 1.94 -31.52
N PHE A 120 -5.62 2.36 -30.39
CA PHE A 120 -4.33 1.89 -29.90
C PHE A 120 -4.44 1.22 -28.53
N ILE A 121 -3.64 0.18 -28.34
CA ILE A 121 -3.49 -0.49 -27.06
C ILE A 121 -2.00 -0.77 -26.80
N TRP A 122 -1.61 -0.74 -25.54
CA TRP A 122 -0.33 -1.27 -25.09
C TRP A 122 -0.53 -2.70 -24.56
N VAL A 123 0.15 -3.66 -25.19
CA VAL A 123 0.23 -5.07 -24.77
C VAL A 123 1.69 -5.51 -24.84
N ASP A 124 2.19 -6.09 -23.75
CA ASP A 124 3.62 -6.40 -23.59
C ASP A 124 4.21 -7.22 -24.76
N ILE A 125 3.53 -8.26 -25.24
CA ILE A 125 4.04 -9.18 -26.29
C ILE A 125 4.26 -8.47 -27.65
N ALA A 126 3.49 -7.41 -27.91
CA ALA A 126 3.55 -6.63 -29.14
C ALA A 126 4.34 -5.31 -28.97
N CYS A 127 4.44 -4.79 -27.76
CA CYS A 127 5.05 -3.49 -27.48
C CYS A 127 6.46 -3.59 -26.88
N ILE A 128 6.80 -4.71 -26.24
CA ILE A 128 8.14 -5.02 -25.72
C ILE A 128 8.81 -6.03 -26.65
N ASP A 129 10.08 -5.79 -26.97
CA ASP A 129 10.88 -6.75 -27.74
C ASP A 129 11.09 -8.04 -26.94
N GLN A 130 10.58 -9.16 -27.46
CA GLN A 130 10.57 -10.46 -26.77
C GLN A 130 11.92 -11.21 -26.85
N ARG A 131 12.97 -10.58 -27.38
CA ARG A 131 14.35 -11.11 -27.40
C ARG A 131 15.13 -10.77 -26.12
N PHE A 132 14.54 -9.99 -25.20
CA PHE A 132 15.14 -9.58 -23.92
C PHE A 132 16.51 -8.89 -24.07
N ASN A 133 16.57 -7.92 -24.99
CA ASN A 133 17.77 -7.10 -25.19
C ASN A 133 17.71 -5.82 -24.33
N THR A 134 18.69 -4.93 -24.51
CA THR A 134 18.73 -3.65 -23.79
C THR A 134 17.45 -2.83 -24.00
N GLU A 135 16.89 -2.77 -25.21
CA GLU A 135 15.64 -2.02 -25.46
C GLU A 135 14.46 -2.61 -24.70
N SER A 136 14.40 -3.94 -24.57
CA SER A 136 13.38 -4.61 -23.74
C SER A 136 13.47 -4.17 -22.28
N MET A 137 14.69 -4.13 -21.71
CA MET A 137 14.91 -3.67 -20.33
C MET A 137 14.58 -2.20 -20.14
N LEU A 138 14.84 -1.36 -21.16
CA LEU A 138 14.45 0.05 -21.15
C LEU A 138 12.92 0.21 -21.16
N GLU A 139 12.20 -0.52 -22.02
CA GLU A 139 10.73 -0.48 -22.07
C GLU A 139 10.09 -1.07 -20.80
N ILE A 140 10.63 -2.17 -20.29
CA ILE A 140 10.23 -2.74 -19.00
C ILE A 140 10.32 -1.63 -17.96
N GLY A 141 11.46 -0.93 -17.87
CA GLY A 141 11.70 0.22 -16.98
C GLY A 141 10.69 1.38 -17.07
N ARG A 142 9.81 1.38 -18.07
CA ARG A 142 8.80 2.43 -18.33
C ARG A 142 7.37 1.96 -18.04
N GLN A 143 7.14 0.69 -17.70
CA GLN A 143 5.79 0.14 -17.51
C GLN A 143 4.95 0.99 -16.55
N ALA A 144 5.52 1.45 -15.44
CA ALA A 144 4.78 2.31 -14.51
C ALA A 144 4.22 3.59 -15.17
N THR A 145 5.05 4.28 -15.94
CA THR A 145 4.64 5.50 -16.65
C THR A 145 3.62 5.18 -17.75
N ILE A 146 3.76 4.05 -18.44
CA ILE A 146 2.85 3.60 -19.50
C ILE A 146 1.45 3.32 -18.93
N PHE A 147 1.36 2.60 -17.81
CA PHE A 147 0.09 2.29 -17.15
C PHE A 147 -0.59 3.52 -16.55
N ARG A 148 0.17 4.44 -15.94
CA ARG A 148 -0.36 5.73 -15.45
C ARG A 148 -0.95 6.59 -16.56
N LYS A 149 -0.34 6.56 -17.75
CA LYS A 149 -0.77 7.37 -18.90
C LYS A 149 -1.90 6.74 -19.74
N ALA A 150 -2.10 5.43 -19.64
CA ALA A 150 -3.17 4.75 -20.38
C ALA A 150 -4.55 5.31 -20.02
N SER A 151 -5.42 5.50 -21.02
CA SER A 151 -6.79 6.00 -20.83
C SER A 151 -7.62 5.07 -19.94
N ALA A 152 -7.53 3.76 -20.18
CA ALA A 152 -8.07 2.72 -19.33
C ALA A 152 -7.12 1.52 -19.25
N VAL A 153 -7.21 0.75 -18.17
CA VAL A 153 -6.51 -0.52 -18.03
C VAL A 153 -7.50 -1.65 -17.80
N TYR A 154 -7.20 -2.78 -18.41
CA TYR A 154 -8.00 -3.99 -18.36
C TYR A 154 -7.15 -5.14 -17.88
N ILE A 155 -7.73 -6.01 -17.06
CA ILE A 155 -7.09 -7.24 -16.59
C ILE A 155 -7.82 -8.41 -17.22
N TRP A 156 -7.13 -9.19 -18.05
CA TRP A 156 -7.68 -10.40 -18.65
C TRP A 156 -7.31 -11.63 -17.83
N LEU A 157 -8.30 -12.13 -17.08
CA LEU A 157 -8.22 -13.34 -16.24
C LEU A 157 -8.41 -14.58 -17.11
N ASN A 158 -7.35 -14.99 -17.79
CA ASN A 158 -7.39 -16.04 -18.81
C ASN A 158 -7.63 -17.47 -18.26
N HIS A 159 -7.74 -17.65 -16.95
CA HIS A 159 -8.13 -18.92 -16.31
C HIS A 159 -9.49 -18.86 -15.62
N THR A 160 -10.07 -17.67 -15.50
CA THR A 160 -11.34 -17.45 -14.80
C THR A 160 -12.48 -17.35 -15.80
N THR A 161 -13.38 -18.33 -15.86
CA THR A 161 -14.50 -18.27 -16.81
C THR A 161 -15.45 -17.12 -16.48
N THR A 162 -16.32 -16.77 -17.42
CA THR A 162 -17.36 -15.74 -17.16
C THR A 162 -18.28 -16.14 -15.99
N ALA A 163 -18.59 -17.43 -15.85
CA ALA A 163 -19.38 -17.95 -14.74
C ALA A 163 -18.62 -17.80 -13.41
N ASP A 164 -17.35 -18.21 -13.37
CA ASP A 164 -16.52 -18.10 -12.15
C ASP A 164 -16.34 -16.64 -11.72
N LEU A 165 -16.14 -15.72 -12.68
CA LEU A 165 -15.99 -14.29 -12.37
C LEU A 165 -17.31 -13.68 -11.86
N SER A 166 -18.45 -14.15 -12.38
CA SER A 166 -19.78 -13.73 -11.92
C SER A 166 -20.09 -14.27 -10.52
N GLU A 167 -19.74 -15.53 -10.25
CA GLU A 167 -19.83 -16.14 -8.93
C GLU A 167 -18.92 -15.42 -7.93
N LEU A 168 -17.70 -15.08 -8.34
CA LEU A 168 -16.77 -14.29 -7.53
C LEU A 168 -17.38 -12.94 -7.16
N ALA A 169 -17.87 -12.17 -8.14
CA ALA A 169 -18.49 -10.87 -7.90
C ALA A 169 -19.71 -10.96 -6.97
N SER A 170 -20.55 -11.99 -7.14
CA SER A 170 -21.72 -12.22 -6.29
C SER A 170 -21.31 -12.64 -4.88
N SER A 171 -20.25 -13.44 -4.76
CA SER A 171 -19.74 -13.92 -3.47
C SER A 171 -19.12 -12.79 -2.67
N THR A 172 -18.32 -11.93 -3.29
CA THR A 172 -17.73 -10.78 -2.60
C THR A 172 -18.79 -9.77 -2.21
N GLU A 173 -19.81 -9.52 -3.05
CA GLU A 173 -20.95 -8.66 -2.69
C GLU A 173 -21.72 -9.18 -1.46
N SER A 174 -21.96 -10.49 -1.43
CA SER A 174 -22.58 -11.16 -0.28
C SER A 174 -21.73 -11.05 0.99
N LEU A 175 -20.41 -11.19 0.87
CA LEU A 175 -19.47 -11.01 1.98
C LEU A 175 -19.49 -9.59 2.51
N ALA A 176 -19.42 -8.58 1.64
CA ALA A 176 -19.46 -7.17 2.01
C ALA A 176 -20.76 -6.83 2.76
N THR A 177 -21.91 -7.24 2.22
CA THR A 177 -23.22 -7.01 2.87
C THR A 177 -23.27 -7.60 4.28
N LYS A 178 -22.75 -8.83 4.45
CA LYS A 178 -22.74 -9.49 5.76
C LYS A 178 -21.76 -8.84 6.74
N LEU A 179 -20.63 -8.33 6.25
CA LEU A 179 -19.66 -7.58 7.06
C LEU A 179 -20.28 -6.27 7.56
N ASP A 180 -20.97 -5.52 6.70
CA ASP A 180 -21.65 -4.26 7.06
C ASP A 180 -22.70 -4.47 8.15
N ASP A 181 -23.61 -5.45 7.95
CA ASP A 181 -24.65 -5.80 8.93
C ASP A 181 -24.03 -6.16 10.29
N THR A 182 -22.93 -6.92 10.25
CA THR A 182 -22.26 -7.36 11.47
C THR A 182 -21.52 -6.23 12.16
N PHE A 183 -20.83 -5.38 11.40
CA PHE A 183 -20.03 -4.29 11.92
C PHE A 183 -20.92 -3.26 12.63
N GLU A 184 -22.06 -2.93 12.05
CA GLU A 184 -23.09 -2.08 12.66
C GLU A 184 -23.59 -2.63 14.00
N LEU A 185 -23.84 -3.94 14.08
CA LEU A 185 -24.26 -4.60 15.33
C LEU A 185 -23.14 -4.59 16.38
N LEU A 186 -21.90 -4.86 15.96
CA LEU A 186 -20.73 -4.86 16.82
C LEU A 186 -20.46 -3.47 17.41
N ILE A 187 -20.58 -2.41 16.61
CA ILE A 187 -20.48 -1.02 17.08
C ILE A 187 -21.59 -0.71 18.08
N LYS A 188 -22.84 -1.08 17.79
CA LYS A 188 -23.98 -0.83 18.69
C LYS A 188 -23.80 -1.51 20.05
N GLU A 189 -23.36 -2.77 20.07
CA GLU A 189 -23.09 -3.49 21.31
C GLU A 189 -21.92 -2.89 22.09
N THR A 190 -20.84 -2.54 21.38
CA THR A 190 -19.65 -1.91 21.96
C THR A 190 -20.03 -0.60 22.67
N ARG A 191 -20.78 0.27 21.98
CA ARG A 191 -21.36 1.52 22.56
C ARG A 191 -22.28 1.27 23.76
N LEU A 192 -23.07 0.20 23.74
CA LEU A 192 -23.97 -0.15 24.85
C LEU A 192 -23.21 -0.60 26.10
N LEU A 193 -22.13 -1.37 25.94
CA LEU A 193 -21.26 -1.78 27.05
C LEU A 193 -20.53 -0.58 27.65
N GLU A 194 -20.05 0.33 26.80
CA GLU A 194 -19.35 1.56 27.20
C GLU A 194 -20.24 2.51 28.00
N SER A 195 -21.51 2.66 27.60
CA SER A 195 -22.47 3.53 28.30
C SER A 195 -22.73 3.13 29.76
N LYS A 196 -22.33 1.92 30.18
CA LYS A 196 -22.53 1.41 31.54
C LYS A 196 -21.38 1.73 32.50
N GLY A 197 -20.28 2.35 32.04
CA GLY A 197 -19.17 2.79 32.89
C GLY A 197 -18.38 1.66 33.55
N ASP A 198 -18.55 0.42 33.10
CA ASP A 198 -17.70 -0.68 33.51
C ASP A 198 -16.36 -0.55 32.78
N SER A 199 -15.29 -0.29 33.56
CA SER A 199 -13.89 -0.28 33.13
C SER A 199 -13.65 -1.32 32.04
N TYR A 200 -13.04 -0.89 30.92
CA TYR A 200 -12.74 -1.59 29.65
C TYR A 200 -12.11 -2.98 29.80
N VAL A 201 -12.81 -3.90 30.45
CA VAL A 201 -12.64 -5.32 30.31
C VAL A 201 -13.58 -5.65 29.18
N VAL A 202 -13.05 -5.75 27.95
CA VAL A 202 -13.74 -6.45 26.87
C VAL A 202 -14.27 -7.72 27.54
N PRO A 203 -15.60 -7.92 27.66
CA PRO A 203 -16.09 -9.03 28.43
C PRO A 203 -15.39 -10.27 27.92
N GLU A 204 -14.78 -11.08 28.81
CA GLU A 204 -14.24 -12.40 28.44
C GLU A 204 -15.30 -13.29 27.73
N THR A 205 -16.53 -12.80 27.71
CA THR A 205 -17.73 -13.34 27.10
C THR A 205 -18.21 -12.57 25.86
N PHE A 206 -17.35 -12.01 24.99
CA PHE A 206 -17.73 -11.88 23.58
C PHE A 206 -17.89 -13.30 23.02
N GLN A 207 -19.02 -13.93 23.36
CA GLN A 207 -19.15 -15.37 23.33
C GLN A 207 -19.21 -15.85 21.88
N PRO A 208 -18.64 -17.03 21.57
CA PRO A 208 -18.86 -17.73 20.30
C PRO A 208 -20.33 -17.83 19.88
N SER A 209 -21.27 -17.75 20.84
CA SER A 209 -22.71 -17.71 20.58
C SER A 209 -23.16 -16.45 19.81
N MET A 210 -22.51 -15.31 19.99
CA MET A 210 -22.86 -14.07 19.30
C MET A 210 -22.33 -14.03 17.88
N LEU A 211 -21.08 -14.46 17.65
CA LEU A 211 -20.56 -14.66 16.30
C LEU A 211 -21.44 -15.66 15.52
N LYS A 212 -21.87 -16.73 16.18
CA LYS A 212 -22.83 -17.68 15.60
C LYS A 212 -24.20 -17.05 15.31
N LEU A 213 -24.70 -16.15 16.16
CA LEU A 213 -25.95 -15.41 15.93
C LEU A 213 -25.84 -14.51 14.68
N LEU A 214 -24.67 -13.94 14.44
CA LEU A 214 -24.33 -13.14 13.26
C LEU A 214 -24.03 -14.02 12.02
N GLY A 215 -24.15 -15.34 12.16
CA GLY A 215 -23.82 -16.30 11.10
C GLY A 215 -22.33 -16.37 10.78
N ILE A 216 -21.47 -15.83 11.63
CA ILE A 216 -20.01 -15.84 11.47
C ILE A 216 -19.49 -17.04 12.24
N ASP A 217 -19.32 -18.13 11.49
CA ASP A 217 -18.84 -19.39 11.98
C ASP A 217 -17.73 -19.93 11.05
N HIS A 218 -17.29 -21.15 11.34
CA HIS A 218 -16.29 -21.83 10.54
C HIS A 218 -16.71 -22.00 9.08
N GLY A 219 -18.01 -22.22 8.81
CA GLY A 219 -18.53 -22.40 7.46
C GLY A 219 -18.46 -21.10 6.64
N TRP A 220 -18.66 -19.96 7.28
CA TRP A 220 -18.46 -18.66 6.62
C TRP A 220 -16.99 -18.42 6.25
N LEU A 221 -16.05 -18.74 7.16
CA LEU A 221 -14.61 -18.65 6.85
C LEU A 221 -14.20 -19.61 5.74
N GLU A 222 -14.74 -20.83 5.72
CA GLU A 222 -14.51 -21.78 4.62
C GLU A 222 -14.98 -21.21 3.27
N GLN A 223 -16.14 -20.55 3.22
CA GLN A 223 -16.62 -19.90 2.00
C GLN A 223 -15.66 -18.80 1.52
N ILE A 224 -15.17 -17.95 2.44
CA ILE A 224 -14.15 -16.95 2.12
C ILE A 224 -12.89 -17.61 1.57
N GLN A 225 -12.42 -18.67 2.22
CA GLN A 225 -11.23 -19.39 1.77
C GLN A 225 -11.43 -20.00 0.38
N VAL A 226 -12.63 -20.51 0.06
CA VAL A 226 -12.97 -20.97 -1.29
C VAL A 226 -12.88 -19.83 -2.30
N VAL A 227 -13.45 -18.65 -1.99
CA VAL A 227 -13.40 -17.47 -2.86
C VAL A 227 -11.95 -17.03 -3.09
N LEU A 228 -11.15 -16.89 -2.03
CA LEU A 228 -9.73 -16.52 -2.12
C LEU A 228 -8.92 -17.54 -2.92
N ASN A 229 -9.19 -18.83 -2.73
CA ASN A 229 -8.53 -19.88 -3.51
C ASN A 229 -8.95 -19.83 -4.99
N ASN A 230 -10.20 -19.51 -5.30
CA ASN A 230 -10.66 -19.33 -6.67
C ASN A 230 -9.96 -18.17 -7.36
N ILE A 231 -9.81 -17.02 -6.68
CA ILE A 231 -9.03 -15.88 -7.17
C ILE A 231 -7.59 -16.30 -7.49
N ARG A 232 -6.94 -17.02 -6.56
CA ARG A 232 -5.54 -17.46 -6.73
C ARG A 232 -5.33 -18.52 -7.81
N ARG A 233 -6.39 -19.18 -8.29
CA ARG A 233 -6.28 -20.11 -9.42
C ARG A 233 -5.92 -19.38 -10.70
N ASP A 234 -6.36 -18.12 -10.85
CA ASP A 234 -5.94 -17.34 -11.98
C ASP A 234 -4.47 -16.93 -11.82
N PRO A 235 -3.60 -17.26 -12.80
CA PRO A 235 -2.19 -16.96 -12.68
C PRO A 235 -1.87 -15.47 -12.57
N TRP A 236 -2.81 -14.60 -12.95
CA TRP A 236 -2.69 -13.16 -12.75
C TRP A 236 -2.46 -12.80 -11.27
N PHE A 237 -3.14 -13.45 -10.32
CA PHE A 237 -2.96 -13.19 -8.88
C PHE A 237 -1.70 -13.84 -8.28
N THR A 238 -0.92 -14.58 -9.09
CA THR A 238 0.34 -15.19 -8.65
C THR A 238 1.56 -14.73 -9.45
N SER A 239 1.35 -13.95 -10.51
CA SER A 239 2.40 -13.30 -11.27
C SER A 239 2.97 -12.12 -10.50
N LEU A 240 4.27 -11.90 -10.62
CA LEU A 240 4.93 -10.78 -9.95
C LEU A 240 4.69 -9.46 -10.70
N TRP A 241 4.81 -9.49 -12.03
CA TRP A 241 4.62 -8.31 -12.87
C TRP A 241 3.23 -7.69 -12.72
N THR A 242 2.21 -8.53 -12.54
CA THR A 242 0.83 -8.08 -12.35
C THR A 242 0.61 -7.39 -11.01
N LEU A 243 1.47 -7.63 -10.00
CA LEU A 243 1.36 -6.95 -8.70
C LEU A 243 1.68 -5.45 -8.83
N GLN A 244 2.72 -5.10 -9.60
CA GLN A 244 3.01 -3.70 -9.93
C GLN A 244 1.87 -3.09 -10.75
N GLU A 245 1.39 -3.78 -11.78
CA GLU A 245 0.30 -3.30 -12.62
C GLU A 245 -0.98 -3.03 -11.82
N ALA A 246 -1.30 -3.94 -10.90
CA ALA A 246 -2.42 -3.83 -9.96
C ALA A 246 -2.29 -2.60 -9.05
N PHE A 247 -1.10 -2.32 -8.53
CA PHE A 247 -0.85 -1.16 -7.67
C PHE A 247 -1.03 0.15 -8.44
N LEU A 248 -0.54 0.19 -9.68
CA LEU A 248 -0.60 1.38 -10.54
C LEU A 248 -2.01 1.68 -11.02
N ARG A 249 -2.85 0.65 -11.23
CA ARG A 249 -4.18 0.75 -11.84
C ARG A 249 -5.20 -0.09 -11.08
N LYS A 250 -5.46 0.29 -9.83
CA LYS A 250 -6.53 -0.30 -9.02
C LYS A 250 -7.89 -0.17 -9.71
N ASP A 251 -8.09 0.87 -10.51
CA ASP A 251 -9.30 1.10 -11.31
C ASP A 251 -9.46 0.14 -12.51
N ALA A 252 -8.51 -0.77 -12.75
CA ALA A 252 -8.55 -1.67 -13.90
C ALA A 252 -9.79 -2.57 -13.89
N CYS A 253 -10.45 -2.68 -15.04
CA CYS A 253 -11.65 -3.49 -15.20
C CYS A 253 -11.28 -4.95 -15.47
N LEU A 254 -12.01 -5.89 -14.85
CA LEU A 254 -11.77 -7.31 -15.01
C LEU A 254 -12.50 -7.87 -16.24
N LEU A 255 -11.78 -8.63 -17.05
CA LEU A 255 -12.26 -9.42 -18.16
C LEU A 255 -12.13 -10.90 -17.82
N SER A 256 -13.20 -11.67 -18.02
CA SER A 256 -13.16 -13.13 -17.91
C SER A 256 -12.27 -13.75 -18.99
N LYS A 257 -12.03 -15.05 -18.91
CA LYS A 257 -11.34 -15.86 -19.93
C LYS A 257 -11.95 -15.67 -21.32
N ASP A 258 -13.26 -15.50 -21.40
CA ASP A 258 -14.01 -15.28 -22.65
C ASP A 258 -13.97 -13.82 -23.11
N ALA A 259 -13.18 -12.97 -22.43
CA ALA A 259 -13.12 -11.52 -22.55
C ALA A 259 -14.49 -10.84 -22.36
N VAL A 260 -15.27 -11.35 -21.42
CA VAL A 260 -16.56 -10.77 -21.06
C VAL A 260 -16.43 -10.04 -19.73
N TRP A 261 -17.03 -8.86 -19.68
CA TRP A 261 -17.17 -8.06 -18.46
C TRP A 261 -18.21 -8.69 -17.54
N VAL A 262 -17.98 -8.61 -16.24
CA VAL A 262 -19.00 -8.90 -15.24
C VAL A 262 -19.44 -7.59 -14.61
N SER A 263 -20.75 -7.41 -14.48
CA SER A 263 -21.33 -6.31 -13.71
C SER A 263 -21.63 -6.77 -12.30
N ARG A 264 -21.42 -5.88 -11.33
CA ARG A 264 -21.83 -6.04 -9.94
C ARG A 264 -22.99 -5.10 -9.63
N LEU A 265 -23.85 -5.48 -8.68
CA LEU A 265 -24.83 -4.57 -8.09
C LEU A 265 -24.20 -3.75 -6.96
N LEU A 266 -24.36 -2.42 -7.06
CA LEU A 266 -23.96 -1.47 -6.05
C LEU A 266 -25.00 -1.46 -4.93
N VAL A 267 -24.50 -1.47 -3.70
CA VAL A 267 -25.28 -1.29 -2.49
C VAL A 267 -25.53 0.20 -2.29
N GLY A 268 -26.79 0.61 -2.13
CA GLY A 268 -27.17 2.01 -1.90
C GLY A 268 -28.59 2.36 -2.33
N ASP A 269 -29.05 3.54 -1.90
CA ASP A 269 -30.37 4.10 -2.25
C ASP A 269 -30.37 4.69 -3.67
N PHE A 270 -30.29 3.81 -4.67
CA PHE A 270 -30.44 4.18 -6.07
C PHE A 270 -31.92 4.23 -6.45
N THR A 271 -32.35 5.35 -7.05
CA THR A 271 -33.72 5.55 -7.53
C THR A 271 -34.05 4.69 -8.76
N ASN A 272 -33.04 4.34 -9.57
CA ASN A 272 -33.17 3.48 -10.74
C ASN A 272 -32.34 2.19 -10.56
N PRO A 273 -32.93 0.98 -10.71
CA PRO A 273 -32.20 -0.29 -10.64
C PRO A 273 -31.03 -0.42 -11.61
N GLU A 274 -31.08 0.22 -12.78
CA GLU A 274 -29.96 0.16 -13.75
C GLU A 274 -28.74 0.96 -13.29
N ASP A 275 -28.94 2.00 -12.47
CA ASP A 275 -27.84 2.79 -11.89
C ASP A 275 -27.07 1.97 -10.82
N ARG A 276 -27.61 0.82 -10.40
CA ARG A 276 -26.95 -0.10 -9.48
C ARG A 276 -25.86 -0.92 -10.18
N LYS A 277 -25.77 -0.99 -11.50
CA LYS A 277 -24.79 -1.87 -12.15
C LYS A 277 -23.46 -1.15 -12.36
N ALA A 278 -22.43 -1.56 -11.63
CA ALA A 278 -21.04 -1.15 -11.87
C ALA A 278 -20.24 -2.27 -12.56
N LEU A 279 -19.22 -1.91 -13.32
CA LEU A 279 -18.24 -2.90 -13.80
C LEU A 279 -17.46 -3.46 -12.60
N TYR A 280 -17.25 -4.77 -12.60
CA TYR A 280 -16.43 -5.42 -11.59
C TYR A 280 -14.95 -5.11 -11.88
N SER A 281 -14.38 -4.20 -11.09
CA SER A 281 -13.00 -3.73 -11.21
C SER A 281 -12.13 -4.28 -10.08
N LEU A 282 -10.82 -4.15 -10.25
CA LEU A 282 -9.87 -4.54 -9.22
C LEU A 282 -10.05 -3.70 -7.93
N ALA A 283 -10.42 -2.42 -8.03
CA ALA A 283 -10.65 -1.56 -6.87
C ALA A 283 -11.81 -2.07 -6.01
N VAL A 284 -12.86 -2.58 -6.66
CA VAL A 284 -13.98 -3.23 -5.97
C VAL A 284 -13.49 -4.45 -5.20
N VAL A 285 -12.72 -5.33 -5.85
CA VAL A 285 -12.11 -6.50 -5.21
C VAL A 285 -11.24 -6.07 -4.01
N ILE A 286 -10.34 -5.10 -4.20
CA ILE A 286 -9.45 -4.62 -3.14
C ILE A 286 -10.25 -4.10 -1.94
N GLY A 287 -11.27 -3.27 -2.15
CA GLY A 287 -12.08 -2.70 -1.06
C GLY A 287 -12.80 -3.77 -0.25
N GLU A 288 -13.46 -4.72 -0.91
CA GLU A 288 -14.18 -5.79 -0.20
C GLU A 288 -13.25 -6.68 0.64
N PHE A 289 -12.06 -6.95 0.12
CA PHE A 289 -11.06 -7.73 0.85
C PHE A 289 -10.34 -6.91 1.93
N GLU A 290 -10.28 -5.58 1.81
CA GLU A 290 -9.82 -4.70 2.87
C GLU A 290 -10.79 -4.73 4.06
N ASP A 291 -12.09 -4.60 3.82
CA ASP A 291 -13.12 -4.67 4.86
C ASP A 291 -13.05 -6.02 5.58
N LEU A 292 -12.92 -7.11 4.81
CA LEU A 292 -12.71 -8.44 5.37
C LEU A 292 -11.45 -8.52 6.23
N ARG A 293 -10.32 -7.97 5.76
CA ARG A 293 -9.07 -7.96 6.53
C ARG A 293 -9.24 -7.23 7.85
N LEU A 294 -9.76 -6.01 7.81
CA LEU A 294 -10.00 -5.18 9.00
C LEU A 294 -10.91 -5.91 10.00
N TYR A 295 -11.92 -6.60 9.49
CA TYR A 295 -12.82 -7.42 10.29
C TYR A 295 -12.11 -8.61 10.94
N LEU A 296 -11.37 -9.41 10.17
CA LEU A 296 -10.62 -10.56 10.67
C LEU A 296 -9.53 -10.17 11.68
N GLU A 297 -8.86 -9.04 11.46
CA GLU A 297 -7.91 -8.47 12.42
C GLU A 297 -8.62 -8.06 13.71
N ARG A 298 -9.79 -7.42 13.62
CA ARG A 298 -10.59 -7.05 14.80
C ARG A 298 -11.06 -8.29 15.58
N LEU A 299 -11.51 -9.34 14.90
CA LEU A 299 -11.82 -10.63 15.52
C LEU A 299 -10.60 -11.21 16.23
N SER A 300 -9.44 -11.14 15.58
CA SER A 300 -8.17 -11.64 16.14
C SER A 300 -7.75 -10.88 17.39
N ARG A 301 -8.13 -9.61 17.54
CA ARG A 301 -7.90 -8.83 18.78
C ARG A 301 -8.80 -9.24 19.93
N MET A 302 -9.97 -9.82 19.65
CA MET A 302 -10.92 -10.29 20.68
C MET A 302 -10.58 -11.68 21.23
N ARG A 303 -9.42 -12.24 20.86
CA ARG A 303 -8.97 -13.57 21.31
C ARG A 303 -8.82 -13.62 22.83
N THR A 304 -9.39 -14.67 23.41
CA THR A 304 -9.04 -15.08 24.78
C THR A 304 -7.65 -15.73 24.81
N THR A 305 -7.10 -15.97 26.00
CA THR A 305 -5.78 -16.61 26.16
C THR A 305 -5.67 -18.02 25.57
N ARG A 306 -6.77 -18.66 25.14
CA ARG A 306 -6.77 -19.98 24.49
C ARG A 306 -7.20 -19.87 23.02
N LEU A 307 -6.28 -20.18 22.11
CA LEU A 307 -6.56 -20.26 20.66
C LEU A 307 -7.58 -21.35 20.35
N THR A 308 -8.74 -20.94 19.86
CA THR A 308 -9.80 -21.82 19.37
C THR A 308 -9.52 -22.31 17.94
N ALA A 309 -10.33 -23.25 17.44
CA ALA A 309 -10.26 -23.65 16.04
C ALA A 309 -10.68 -22.50 15.10
N PHE A 310 -11.61 -21.65 15.55
CA PHE A 310 -12.05 -20.47 14.82
C PHE A 310 -10.92 -19.45 14.66
N ASP A 311 -10.14 -19.20 15.72
CA ASP A 311 -9.00 -18.28 15.67
C ASP A 311 -7.95 -18.72 14.64
N ARG A 312 -7.68 -20.03 14.57
CA ARG A 312 -6.79 -20.60 13.56
C ARG A 312 -7.35 -20.40 12.15
N ALA A 313 -8.64 -20.61 11.95
CA ALA A 313 -9.28 -20.37 10.67
C ALA A 313 -9.22 -18.88 10.25
N CYS A 314 -9.33 -17.95 11.19
CA CYS A 314 -9.10 -16.52 10.93
C CYS A 314 -7.65 -16.25 10.49
N ASP A 315 -6.66 -16.79 11.21
CA ASP A 315 -5.23 -16.65 10.86
C ASP A 315 -4.92 -17.23 9.48
N GLU A 316 -5.44 -18.42 9.18
CA GLU A 316 -5.29 -19.07 7.87
C GLU A 316 -5.94 -18.25 6.75
N THR A 317 -7.08 -17.61 7.03
CA THR A 317 -7.77 -16.75 6.07
C THR A 317 -6.99 -15.46 5.83
N LEU A 318 -6.43 -14.84 6.87
CA LEU A 318 -5.55 -13.67 6.75
C LEU A 318 -4.26 -14.00 5.98
N ASP A 319 -3.61 -15.13 6.28
CA ASP A 319 -2.44 -15.61 5.52
C ASP A 319 -2.79 -15.86 4.04
N LEU A 320 -3.95 -16.47 3.77
CA LEU A 320 -4.42 -16.69 2.41
C LEU A 320 -4.66 -15.37 1.68
N LEU A 321 -5.28 -14.40 2.35
CA LEU A 321 -5.51 -13.06 1.81
C LEU A 321 -4.18 -12.33 1.52
N ASN A 322 -3.23 -12.34 2.45
CA ASN A 322 -1.90 -11.76 2.24
C ASN A 322 -1.18 -12.36 1.03
N ARG A 323 -1.32 -13.67 0.82
CA ARG A 323 -0.74 -14.38 -0.34
C ARG A 323 -1.36 -14.01 -1.69
N THR A 324 -2.54 -13.38 -1.71
CA THR A 324 -3.11 -12.82 -2.96
C THR A 324 -2.43 -11.52 -3.35
N GLY A 325 -1.77 -10.82 -2.42
CA GLY A 325 -1.30 -9.45 -2.59
C GLY A 325 -2.40 -8.38 -2.52
N LEU A 326 -3.67 -8.74 -2.34
CA LEU A 326 -4.78 -7.78 -2.20
C LEU A 326 -4.63 -6.93 -0.94
N THR A 327 -4.12 -7.49 0.16
CA THR A 327 -3.77 -6.73 1.37
C THR A 327 -2.77 -5.61 1.07
N ALA A 328 -1.68 -5.93 0.36
CA ALA A 328 -0.68 -4.92 0.00
C ALA A 328 -1.27 -3.81 -0.89
N LEU A 329 -2.21 -4.18 -1.77
CA LEU A 329 -2.89 -3.24 -2.63
C LEU A 329 -3.89 -2.36 -1.88
N SER A 330 -4.46 -2.79 -0.75
CA SER A 330 -5.38 -1.95 0.03
C SER A 330 -4.68 -0.91 0.89
N PHE A 331 -3.45 -1.16 1.35
CA PHE A 331 -2.72 -0.20 2.20
C PHE A 331 -2.30 1.12 1.52
N HIS A 332 -2.47 1.25 0.20
CA HIS A 332 -2.02 2.43 -0.60
C HIS A 332 -0.53 2.77 -0.49
N SER A 333 0.26 2.01 0.26
CA SER A 333 1.71 2.16 0.38
C SER A 333 2.43 1.19 -0.56
N PRO A 334 3.30 1.66 -1.47
CA PRO A 334 4.09 0.79 -2.33
C PRO A 334 5.16 0.00 -1.58
N MET A 335 5.46 0.34 -0.32
CA MET A 335 6.38 -0.43 0.51
C MET A 335 5.85 -1.84 0.82
N GLU A 336 4.54 -2.04 0.76
CA GLU A 336 3.90 -3.36 0.88
C GLU A 336 4.13 -4.26 -0.34
N LEU A 337 4.55 -3.70 -1.47
CA LEU A 337 4.76 -4.48 -2.69
C LEU A 337 5.92 -5.46 -2.54
N TYR A 338 6.95 -5.12 -1.76
CA TYR A 338 8.09 -6.02 -1.61
C TYR A 338 7.78 -7.26 -0.76
N PRO A 339 7.17 -7.12 0.44
CA PRO A 339 6.65 -8.27 1.17
C PRO A 339 5.65 -9.09 0.34
N ALA A 340 4.73 -8.45 -0.38
CA ALA A 340 3.78 -9.15 -1.23
C ALA A 340 4.42 -9.89 -2.42
N ALA A 341 5.54 -9.38 -2.95
CA ALA A 341 6.28 -10.00 -4.04
C ALA A 341 6.82 -11.40 -3.68
N VAL A 342 7.06 -11.68 -2.39
CA VAL A 342 7.52 -13.00 -1.90
C VAL A 342 6.51 -14.10 -2.18
N TYR A 343 5.22 -13.77 -2.17
CA TYR A 343 4.14 -14.72 -2.43
C TYR A 343 3.87 -14.90 -3.93
N ARG A 344 4.37 -13.98 -4.75
CA ARG A 344 4.37 -14.14 -6.20
C ARG A 344 5.50 -15.11 -6.55
N ARG A 345 5.31 -15.96 -7.57
CA ARG A 345 6.29 -16.98 -7.96
C ARG A 345 7.13 -16.46 -9.13
N PRO A 346 8.21 -15.68 -8.91
CA PRO A 346 9.07 -15.26 -10.01
C PRO A 346 9.99 -16.40 -10.44
N SER A 347 10.26 -16.49 -11.74
CA SER A 347 11.24 -17.45 -12.28
C SER A 347 12.67 -17.02 -11.95
N ASN A 348 12.92 -15.71 -11.83
CA ASN A 348 14.20 -15.14 -11.39
C ASN A 348 14.00 -14.37 -10.08
N LYS A 349 14.82 -14.67 -9.06
CA LYS A 349 14.72 -14.00 -7.76
C LYS A 349 14.93 -12.48 -7.83
N LEU A 350 15.74 -11.99 -8.78
CA LEU A 350 15.97 -10.55 -8.97
C LEU A 350 14.70 -9.80 -9.39
N ASP A 351 13.74 -10.51 -10.01
CA ASP A 351 12.48 -9.90 -10.44
C ASP A 351 11.69 -9.38 -9.24
N SER A 352 11.88 -9.92 -8.03
CA SER A 352 11.24 -9.43 -6.79
C SER A 352 11.48 -7.94 -6.54
N ILE A 353 12.60 -7.39 -7.03
CA ILE A 353 12.91 -5.95 -6.99
C ILE A 353 12.56 -5.29 -8.34
N TYR A 354 12.95 -5.89 -9.47
CA TYR A 354 12.69 -5.29 -10.78
C TYR A 354 11.20 -5.10 -11.10
N GLY A 355 10.36 -6.00 -10.61
CA GLY A 355 8.92 -5.99 -10.78
C GLY A 355 8.18 -5.06 -9.81
N ILE A 356 8.87 -4.30 -8.96
CA ILE A 356 8.25 -3.30 -8.07
C ILE A 356 8.94 -1.93 -8.12
N MET A 357 10.24 -1.86 -8.45
CA MET A 357 11.06 -0.64 -8.35
C MET A 357 10.49 0.57 -9.11
N GLN A 358 9.74 0.32 -10.18
CA GLN A 358 9.20 1.38 -11.03
C GLN A 358 7.97 2.06 -10.43
N VAL A 359 7.30 1.43 -9.47
CA VAL A 359 6.24 2.08 -8.71
C VAL A 359 6.80 3.33 -8.02
N PHE A 360 8.03 3.23 -7.53
CA PHE A 360 8.80 4.32 -6.93
C PHE A 360 9.50 5.24 -7.94
N GLY A 361 9.41 4.95 -9.24
CA GLY A 361 10.14 5.69 -10.28
C GLY A 361 11.63 5.35 -10.37
N PHE A 362 12.08 4.26 -9.75
CA PHE A 362 13.49 3.87 -9.75
C PHE A 362 13.89 3.03 -10.96
N ARG A 363 15.18 3.10 -11.28
CA ARG A 363 15.86 2.23 -12.24
C ARG A 363 17.14 1.68 -11.60
N LEU A 364 17.04 0.47 -11.05
CA LEU A 364 18.09 -0.18 -10.28
C LEU A 364 18.81 -1.25 -11.12
N GLY A 365 19.94 -1.75 -10.62
CA GLY A 365 20.65 -2.87 -11.24
C GLY A 365 20.96 -2.65 -12.72
N GLN A 366 20.59 -3.63 -13.55
CA GLN A 366 20.78 -3.59 -15.01
C GLN A 366 19.87 -2.60 -15.73
N SER A 367 18.76 -2.19 -15.10
CA SER A 367 17.84 -1.23 -15.71
C SER A 367 18.35 0.22 -15.60
N ASN A 368 19.35 0.47 -14.74
CA ASN A 368 19.96 1.78 -14.58
C ASN A 368 20.74 2.16 -15.86
N PRO A 369 20.42 3.29 -16.54
CA PRO A 369 21.15 3.74 -17.73
C PRO A 369 22.65 3.93 -17.52
N SER A 370 23.07 4.19 -16.28
CA SER A 370 24.46 4.38 -15.87
C SER A 370 25.16 3.07 -15.47
N ALA A 371 24.46 1.92 -15.50
CA ALA A 371 25.07 0.64 -15.19
C ALA A 371 26.19 0.30 -16.17
N GLN A 372 27.30 -0.25 -15.64
CA GLN A 372 28.40 -0.71 -16.49
C GLN A 372 27.95 -1.89 -17.38
N PRO A 373 28.39 -1.94 -18.65
CA PRO A 373 28.11 -3.09 -19.51
C PRO A 373 28.54 -4.41 -18.86
N GLY A 374 27.62 -5.37 -18.78
CA GLY A 374 27.88 -6.68 -18.18
C GLY A 374 27.69 -6.76 -16.66
N TYR A 375 27.26 -5.69 -15.98
CA TYR A 375 26.91 -5.74 -14.56
C TYR A 375 25.77 -6.73 -14.29
N GLN A 376 25.97 -7.66 -13.36
CA GLN A 376 25.00 -8.69 -12.95
C GLN A 376 24.79 -8.60 -11.44
N PRO A 377 23.78 -7.83 -10.97
CA PRO A 377 23.58 -7.64 -9.55
C PRO A 377 23.06 -8.92 -8.89
N THR A 378 23.43 -9.13 -7.63
CA THR A 378 22.80 -10.11 -6.75
C THR A 378 21.52 -9.54 -6.12
N LEU A 379 20.66 -10.39 -5.56
CA LEU A 379 19.45 -9.92 -4.87
C LEU A 379 19.79 -9.03 -3.66
N PRO A 380 20.75 -9.38 -2.77
CA PRO A 380 21.15 -8.48 -1.69
C PRO A 380 21.66 -7.11 -2.14
N GLU A 381 22.37 -7.04 -3.27
CA GLU A 381 22.81 -5.77 -3.84
C GLU A 381 21.64 -4.94 -4.37
N LEU A 382 20.63 -5.57 -5.00
CA LEU A 382 19.40 -4.88 -5.43
C LEU A 382 18.58 -4.40 -4.24
N GLU A 383 18.49 -5.18 -3.17
CA GLU A 383 17.85 -4.75 -1.91
C GLU A 383 18.60 -3.55 -1.30
N ASP A 384 19.93 -3.51 -1.37
CA ASP A 384 20.74 -2.38 -0.89
C ASP A 384 20.47 -1.15 -1.74
N GLN A 385 20.48 -1.29 -3.07
CA GLN A 385 20.16 -0.22 -4.01
C GLN A 385 18.72 0.30 -3.82
N LEU A 386 17.74 -0.58 -3.59
CA LEU A 386 16.37 -0.18 -3.31
C LEU A 386 16.29 0.61 -2.00
N GLY A 387 16.90 0.11 -0.93
CA GLY A 387 16.94 0.81 0.35
C GLY A 387 17.59 2.19 0.25
N ILE A 388 18.72 2.31 -0.45
CA ILE A 388 19.42 3.58 -0.69
C ILE A 388 18.51 4.54 -1.46
N ALA A 389 17.94 4.09 -2.58
CA ALA A 389 17.06 4.91 -3.39
C ALA A 389 15.81 5.38 -2.63
N LEU A 390 15.24 4.54 -1.74
CA LEU A 390 14.12 4.92 -0.88
C LEU A 390 14.53 5.99 0.14
N MET A 391 15.69 5.85 0.79
CA MET A 391 16.21 6.86 1.72
C MET A 391 16.47 8.19 1.02
N GLU A 392 16.99 8.16 -0.21
CA GLU A 392 17.21 9.36 -1.03
C GLU A 392 15.89 10.00 -1.47
N LEU A 393 14.86 9.21 -1.75
CA LEU A 393 13.53 9.69 -2.15
C LEU A 393 12.80 10.37 -0.99
N CYS A 394 12.71 9.71 0.17
CA CYS A 394 12.06 10.25 1.36
C CYS A 394 12.51 9.49 2.61
N PRO A 395 13.39 10.07 3.46
CA PRO A 395 13.84 9.44 4.69
C PRO A 395 12.72 8.93 5.60
N ALA A 396 11.67 9.72 5.81
CA ALA A 396 10.54 9.34 6.65
C ALA A 396 9.83 8.08 6.12
N LEU A 397 9.35 8.12 4.88
CA LEU A 397 8.65 7.01 4.24
C LEU A 397 9.54 5.75 4.15
N SER A 398 10.83 5.92 3.84
CA SER A 398 11.77 4.80 3.68
C SER A 398 11.90 3.95 4.94
N GLN A 399 11.61 4.51 6.11
CA GLN A 399 11.77 3.85 7.41
C GLN A 399 10.46 3.37 8.03
N CYS A 400 9.31 3.75 7.47
CA CYS A 400 7.97 3.44 7.99
C CYS A 400 7.53 2.00 7.67
N PHE A 401 8.36 1.05 8.04
CA PHE A 401 8.09 -0.38 8.01
C PHE A 401 8.43 -0.97 9.38
N ARG A 402 8.18 -2.26 9.60
CA ARG A 402 8.77 -3.01 10.73
C ARG A 402 9.43 -4.28 10.24
N GLN A 403 10.47 -4.72 10.94
CA GLN A 403 11.10 -6.01 10.69
C GLN A 403 10.36 -7.10 11.46
N VAL A 404 9.91 -8.17 10.79
CA VAL A 404 9.14 -9.24 11.46
C VAL A 404 9.93 -10.53 11.71
N VAL A 405 11.21 -10.60 11.33
CA VAL A 405 12.04 -11.82 11.46
C VAL A 405 13.37 -11.60 12.17
N VAL A 406 13.80 -12.64 12.89
CA VAL A 406 15.08 -12.78 13.62
C VAL A 406 15.69 -14.16 13.27
N PRO A 407 17.03 -14.31 13.16
CA PRO A 407 18.07 -13.30 13.33
C PRO A 407 18.13 -12.32 12.16
N ARG A 408 18.52 -11.08 12.47
CA ARG A 408 18.65 -10.02 11.48
C ARG A 408 20.05 -10.04 10.88
N ALA A 409 20.19 -9.70 9.61
CA ALA A 409 21.50 -9.49 9.02
C ALA A 409 22.11 -8.23 9.66
N THR A 410 23.31 -8.37 10.22
CA THR A 410 24.02 -7.28 10.89
C THR A 410 24.10 -6.06 9.99
N GLY A 411 23.69 -4.90 10.51
CA GLY A 411 23.76 -3.62 9.80
C GLY A 411 22.74 -3.45 8.67
N LYS A 412 21.72 -4.31 8.54
CA LYS A 412 20.75 -4.27 7.44
C LYS A 412 19.32 -3.88 7.86
N ASN A 413 19.08 -3.52 9.12
CA ASN A 413 17.72 -3.19 9.57
C ASN A 413 17.17 -1.86 9.03
N TRP A 414 18.02 -1.06 8.39
CA TRP A 414 17.66 0.25 7.82
C TRP A 414 16.89 0.15 6.49
N ARG A 415 16.83 -1.01 5.84
CA ARG A 415 16.13 -1.21 4.56
C ARG A 415 14.94 -2.16 4.69
N VAL A 416 13.93 -1.92 3.86
CA VAL A 416 12.80 -2.84 3.69
C VAL A 416 13.29 -4.17 3.10
N GLY A 417 12.73 -5.26 3.59
CA GLY A 417 13.03 -6.62 3.17
C GLY A 417 11.78 -7.41 2.76
N PRO A 418 11.96 -8.62 2.23
CA PRO A 418 10.85 -9.53 1.92
C PRO A 418 10.02 -9.94 3.16
N LEU A 419 10.58 -9.74 4.35
CA LEU A 419 10.00 -10.07 5.64
C LEU A 419 9.82 -8.80 6.49
N SER A 420 9.62 -7.66 5.83
CA SER A 420 9.11 -6.47 6.49
C SER A 420 7.57 -6.50 6.46
N ALA A 421 6.93 -5.75 7.34
CA ALA A 421 5.50 -5.47 7.30
C ALA A 421 5.31 -3.96 7.41
N MET A 422 4.29 -3.37 6.77
CA MET A 422 3.97 -2.00 7.10
C MET A 422 3.20 -1.93 8.40
N PRO A 423 3.44 -0.88 9.20
CA PRO A 423 2.48 -0.35 10.13
C PRO A 423 1.05 -0.43 9.62
N GLY A 424 0.11 -0.97 10.41
CA GLY A 424 -1.30 -1.05 10.00
C GLY A 424 -1.98 0.32 9.88
N TYR A 425 -3.31 0.28 9.75
CA TYR A 425 -4.15 1.44 9.41
C TYR A 425 -3.87 2.69 10.25
N SER A 426 -3.50 2.54 11.53
CA SER A 426 -3.22 3.67 12.41
C SER A 426 -2.05 4.55 11.97
N LEU A 427 -1.08 3.99 11.23
CA LEU A 427 0.01 4.78 10.64
C LEU A 427 -0.31 5.13 9.19
N THR A 428 -0.83 4.17 8.42
CA THR A 428 -1.00 4.37 6.97
C THR A 428 -2.08 5.38 6.64
N ALA A 429 -3.12 5.54 7.48
CA ALA A 429 -4.14 6.56 7.27
C ALA A 429 -3.57 7.99 7.33
N ALA A 430 -2.43 8.18 8.01
CA ALA A 430 -1.70 9.45 8.04
C ALA A 430 -0.59 9.51 7.00
N MET A 431 -0.33 8.44 6.25
CA MET A 431 0.79 8.36 5.31
C MET A 431 0.32 8.35 3.87
N ASP A 432 0.13 9.53 3.30
CA ASP A 432 0.05 9.65 1.85
C ASP A 432 1.40 9.26 1.25
N TRP A 433 1.41 8.37 0.25
CA TRP A 433 2.63 8.04 -0.50
C TRP A 433 2.92 9.12 -1.54
N GLU A 434 3.14 10.33 -1.07
CA GLU A 434 3.55 11.49 -1.85
C GLU A 434 4.79 12.08 -1.17
N PRO A 435 6.01 11.64 -1.57
CA PRO A 435 7.27 12.10 -0.98
C PRO A 435 7.36 13.62 -0.84
N GLU A 436 6.74 14.36 -1.75
CA GLU A 436 6.71 15.82 -1.80
C GLU A 436 5.96 16.46 -0.63
N LEU A 437 5.07 15.74 0.05
CA LEU A 437 4.35 16.21 1.23
C LEU A 437 5.22 16.18 2.50
N TYR A 438 6.33 15.44 2.49
CA TYR A 438 7.17 15.23 3.67
C TYR A 438 8.24 16.30 3.80
N GLN A 439 8.21 17.03 4.89
CA GLN A 439 9.30 17.89 5.33
C GLN A 439 10.34 17.03 6.04
N THR A 440 11.48 16.82 5.38
CA THR A 440 12.56 15.97 5.87
C THR A 440 13.51 16.76 6.77
N GLU A 441 13.78 16.24 7.97
CA GLU A 441 14.62 16.90 8.99
C GLU A 441 15.87 16.07 9.35
N CYS A 442 16.13 15.01 8.58
CA CYS A 442 17.33 14.19 8.71
C CYS A 442 17.92 13.82 7.36
N VAL A 443 19.18 13.40 7.38
CA VAL A 443 19.86 12.80 6.23
C VAL A 443 20.09 11.34 6.57
N LEU A 444 19.53 10.45 5.76
CA LEU A 444 19.83 9.02 5.79
C LEU A 444 20.76 8.69 4.61
N SER A 445 21.70 7.79 4.86
CA SER A 445 22.73 7.37 3.90
C SER A 445 23.25 5.98 4.31
N THR A 446 24.28 5.49 3.63
CA THR A 446 24.93 4.22 3.95
C THR A 446 26.43 4.37 4.09
N GLU A 447 27.05 3.53 4.91
CA GLU A 447 28.51 3.46 5.08
C GLU A 447 28.96 2.00 5.15
N CYS A 448 30.01 1.64 4.40
CA CYS A 448 30.61 0.31 4.47
C CYS A 448 31.67 0.26 5.57
N ILE A 449 31.52 -0.68 6.51
CA ILE A 449 32.49 -0.97 7.56
C ILE A 449 32.88 -2.44 7.43
N GLY A 450 34.09 -2.68 6.91
CA GLY A 450 34.47 -4.00 6.42
C GLY A 450 33.55 -4.41 5.27
N ASP A 451 32.99 -5.62 5.36
CA ASP A 451 32.09 -6.18 4.34
C ASP A 451 30.60 -5.89 4.62
N VAL A 452 30.29 -5.13 5.68
CA VAL A 452 28.92 -4.81 6.07
C VAL A 452 28.59 -3.37 5.70
N MET A 453 27.54 -3.19 4.90
CA MET A 453 26.97 -1.87 4.61
C MET A 453 25.91 -1.53 5.65
N TRP A 454 26.23 -0.56 6.49
CA TRP A 454 25.38 0.00 7.54
C TRP A 454 24.56 1.18 7.01
N GLY A 455 23.41 1.41 7.64
CA GLY A 455 22.72 2.68 7.52
C GLY A 455 23.49 3.74 8.31
N ARG A 456 23.43 4.98 7.87
CA ARG A 456 24.00 6.14 8.57
C ARG A 456 22.95 7.24 8.61
N PHE A 457 22.78 7.85 9.77
CA PHE A 457 21.92 9.01 9.92
C PHE A 457 22.70 10.24 10.38
N GLN A 458 22.18 11.41 10.03
CA GLN A 458 22.52 12.70 10.61
C GLN A 458 21.22 13.48 10.77
N GLY A 459 20.90 13.91 11.98
CA GLY A 459 19.65 14.62 12.24
C GLY A 459 19.49 14.98 13.70
N LYS A 460 18.31 15.48 14.06
CA LYS A 460 18.00 15.79 15.45
C LYS A 460 17.45 14.57 16.17
N VAL A 461 17.98 14.33 17.36
CA VAL A 461 17.55 13.25 18.26
C VAL A 461 17.14 13.83 19.61
N CYS A 462 16.21 13.18 20.28
CA CYS A 462 15.92 13.45 21.70
C CYS A 462 15.89 12.14 22.49
N SER A 463 15.92 12.21 23.82
CA SER A 463 15.70 11.04 24.64
C SER A 463 14.24 10.57 24.49
N PHE A 464 14.02 9.26 24.48
CA PHE A 464 12.66 8.72 24.40
C PHE A 464 11.81 9.13 25.62
N ALA A 465 12.45 9.37 26.78
CA ALA A 465 11.79 9.83 27.99
C ALA A 465 11.17 11.24 27.83
N THR A 466 11.81 12.12 27.05
CA THR A 466 11.25 13.44 26.71
C THR A 466 9.90 13.28 26.00
N LEU A 467 9.86 12.50 24.91
CA LEU A 467 8.61 12.27 24.17
C LEU A 467 7.55 11.58 25.03
N ARG A 468 7.92 10.53 25.76
CA ARG A 468 7.01 9.85 26.70
C ARG A 468 6.37 10.81 27.71
N THR A 469 7.11 11.81 28.18
CA THR A 469 6.60 12.79 29.14
C THR A 469 5.70 13.85 28.49
N ALA A 470 6.01 14.23 27.24
CA ALA A 470 5.25 15.23 26.49
C ALA A 470 3.94 14.67 25.92
N TRP A 471 3.96 13.44 25.43
CA TRP A 471 2.85 12.75 24.78
C TRP A 471 1.51 12.78 25.56
N PRO A 472 1.44 12.38 26.86
CA PRO A 472 0.19 12.43 27.62
C PRO A 472 -0.35 13.85 27.84
N ARG A 473 0.47 14.88 27.59
CA ARG A 473 0.14 16.29 27.82
C ARG A 473 -0.16 17.05 26.54
N ALA A 474 -0.01 16.39 25.39
CA ALA A 474 -0.34 16.91 24.09
C ALA A 474 -1.81 16.81 23.63
N PRO A 475 -2.81 16.25 24.35
CA PRO A 475 -4.12 16.09 23.74
C PRO A 475 -4.81 17.42 23.45
N ILE A 476 -5.31 17.54 22.21
CA ILE A 476 -6.37 18.49 21.83
C ILE A 476 -7.72 18.02 22.40
N HIS A 477 -7.84 16.84 23.03
CA HIS A 477 -9.07 16.31 23.64
C HIS A 477 -8.75 15.50 24.91
N GLU A 478 -9.21 15.95 26.10
CA GLU A 478 -9.03 15.22 27.38
C GLU A 478 -9.54 13.77 27.32
N GLU A 479 -10.55 13.50 26.48
CA GLU A 479 -11.21 12.21 26.28
C GLU A 479 -10.26 11.11 25.74
N ALA A 480 -9.20 11.50 25.01
CA ALA A 480 -8.24 10.55 24.43
C ALA A 480 -7.25 9.96 25.45
N VAL A 481 -7.03 10.66 26.57
CA VAL A 481 -6.11 10.22 27.63
C VAL A 481 -6.81 9.35 28.67
N THR A 482 -8.08 9.63 28.96
CA THR A 482 -8.85 8.80 29.90
C THR A 482 -9.20 7.45 29.31
N GLY A 483 -9.18 7.31 27.97
CA GLY A 483 -9.51 6.07 27.27
C GLY A 483 -11.01 5.77 27.29
N ASP A 484 -11.83 6.77 27.61
CA ASP A 484 -13.29 6.64 27.70
C ASP A 484 -13.96 6.66 26.31
N ASP A 485 -13.28 7.18 25.29
CA ASP A 485 -13.72 7.08 23.88
C ASP A 485 -12.73 6.22 23.07
N PRO A 486 -13.03 4.93 22.79
CA PRO A 486 -12.21 4.07 21.92
C PRO A 486 -12.28 4.46 20.43
N GLY A 487 -13.11 5.45 20.07
CA GLY A 487 -13.06 6.14 18.79
C GLY A 487 -12.06 7.31 18.76
N SER A 488 -11.51 7.71 19.92
CA SER A 488 -10.50 8.74 19.98
C SER A 488 -9.17 8.20 19.45
N TYR A 489 -8.76 8.74 18.30
CA TYR A 489 -7.48 8.43 17.67
C TYR A 489 -6.37 8.86 18.64
N SER A 490 -5.49 7.93 19.01
CA SER A 490 -4.25 8.32 19.67
C SER A 490 -3.40 9.07 18.68
N TYR A 491 -3.05 10.30 19.04
CA TYR A 491 -2.06 11.14 18.37
C TYR A 491 -0.64 10.59 18.45
N ILE A 492 -0.47 9.32 18.79
CA ILE A 492 0.81 8.64 18.94
C ILE A 492 0.65 7.20 18.48
N SER A 493 1.60 6.72 17.70
CA SER A 493 1.74 5.32 17.33
C SER A 493 3.18 4.90 17.54
N ILE A 494 3.43 3.78 18.22
CA ILE A 494 4.75 3.16 18.40
C ILE A 494 4.67 1.75 17.88
N ILE A 495 5.51 1.46 16.88
CA ILE A 495 5.49 0.19 16.15
C ILE A 495 6.90 -0.37 16.19
N LEU A 496 7.05 -1.44 16.96
CA LEU A 496 8.35 -2.06 17.17
C LEU A 496 8.64 -3.15 16.14
N ASP A 497 9.91 -3.25 15.80
CA ASP A 497 10.47 -4.40 15.12
C ASP A 497 10.43 -5.62 16.04
N TYR A 498 10.27 -6.80 15.45
CA TYR A 498 10.36 -8.06 16.18
C TYR A 498 11.79 -8.30 16.66
N ALA A 499 12.01 -8.35 17.98
CA ALA A 499 13.30 -8.64 18.59
C ALA A 499 13.12 -9.54 19.82
N PRO A 500 13.96 -10.57 20.05
CA PRO A 500 13.78 -11.50 21.16
C PRO A 500 14.01 -10.88 22.55
N ASP A 501 14.76 -9.79 22.58
CA ASP A 501 15.06 -9.03 23.79
C ASP A 501 13.97 -8.02 24.15
N LEU A 502 13.03 -7.74 23.23
CA LEU A 502 11.77 -7.11 23.58
C LEU A 502 10.87 -8.19 24.22
N PHE A 503 10.35 -7.92 25.43
CA PHE A 503 9.90 -8.96 26.35
C PHE A 503 8.95 -10.03 25.73
N PRO A 504 9.20 -11.33 25.96
CA PRO A 504 8.25 -12.39 25.65
C PRO A 504 7.01 -12.23 26.55
N GLY A 505 5.91 -11.75 25.97
CA GLY A 505 4.69 -11.42 26.72
C GLY A 505 4.04 -10.10 26.28
N TRP A 506 4.69 -9.34 25.40
CA TRP A 506 4.00 -8.30 24.64
C TRP A 506 2.90 -9.00 23.83
N PRO A 507 1.59 -8.72 24.07
CA PRO A 507 0.51 -9.32 23.30
C PRO A 507 0.84 -9.11 21.83
N ASN A 508 1.02 -10.23 21.12
CA ASN A 508 1.80 -10.41 19.89
C ASN A 508 2.23 -9.13 19.16
N ALA A 509 3.48 -9.07 18.72
CA ALA A 509 3.96 -8.01 17.82
C ALA A 509 2.95 -7.70 16.68
N SER A 510 2.22 -8.70 16.14
CA SER A 510 1.12 -8.51 15.17
C SER A 510 -0.03 -7.60 15.62
N ASP A 511 -0.31 -7.50 16.92
CA ASP A 511 -1.45 -6.77 17.49
C ASP A 511 -1.21 -5.25 17.62
N TYR A 512 0.04 -4.80 17.50
CA TYR A 512 0.41 -3.38 17.66
C TYR A 512 -0.03 -2.49 16.49
N GLU A 513 -0.27 -3.07 15.32
CA GLU A 513 -0.69 -2.37 14.09
C GLU A 513 -2.04 -1.64 14.19
N SER A 514 -2.70 -1.72 15.35
CA SER A 514 -4.07 -1.23 15.53
C SER A 514 -4.43 -0.73 16.92
N ARG A 515 -3.50 -0.79 17.87
CA ARG A 515 -3.75 -0.40 19.25
C ARG A 515 -3.61 1.11 19.36
N GLN A 516 -4.71 1.85 19.26
CA GLN A 516 -4.76 3.27 19.56
C GLN A 516 -5.04 3.50 21.06
N GLY A 517 -4.92 4.74 21.50
CA GLY A 517 -5.19 5.19 22.88
C GLY A 517 -4.18 4.70 23.93
N ALA A 518 -4.71 4.39 25.12
CA ALA A 518 -3.97 4.04 26.34
C ALA A 518 -2.92 2.92 26.20
N SER A 519 -3.05 2.05 25.19
CA SER A 519 -2.05 1.00 24.93
C SER A 519 -0.72 1.55 24.42
N GLN A 520 -0.70 2.64 23.65
CA GLN A 520 0.55 3.23 23.13
C GLN A 520 1.36 3.87 24.26
N TYR A 521 0.69 4.49 25.22
CA TYR A 521 1.35 4.98 26.44
C TYR A 521 1.95 3.84 27.27
N ARG A 522 1.24 2.70 27.39
CA ARG A 522 1.80 1.51 28.05
C ARG A 522 3.04 0.97 27.35
N VAL A 523 3.09 1.00 26.02
CA VAL A 523 4.30 0.67 25.25
C VAL A 523 5.44 1.63 25.58
N ALA A 524 5.15 2.93 25.59
CA ALA A 524 6.14 3.94 25.91
C ALA A 524 6.70 3.77 27.33
N ASP A 525 5.84 3.51 28.32
CA ASP A 525 6.25 3.23 29.70
C ASP A 525 7.10 1.98 29.80
N GLN A 526 6.73 0.91 29.09
CA GLN A 526 7.49 -0.33 29.07
C GLN A 526 8.89 -0.13 28.47
N LEU A 527 9.00 0.52 27.30
CA LEU A 527 10.28 0.83 26.67
C LEU A 527 11.20 1.64 27.59
N ALA A 528 10.67 2.68 28.22
CA ALA A 528 11.41 3.52 29.14
C ALA A 528 11.77 2.81 30.46
N SER A 529 11.00 1.82 30.89
CA SER A 529 11.34 0.98 32.04
C SER A 529 12.42 -0.06 31.72
N GLN A 530 12.48 -0.51 30.47
CA GLN A 530 13.38 -1.56 30.01
C GLN A 530 14.78 -1.01 29.66
N PHE A 531 14.85 0.17 29.05
CA PHE A 531 16.08 0.76 28.55
C PHE A 531 16.38 2.09 29.25
N SER A 532 17.65 2.32 29.56
CA SER A 532 18.10 3.58 30.15
C SER A 532 17.91 4.74 29.17
N GLU A 533 17.55 5.91 29.69
CA GLU A 533 17.32 7.13 28.91
C GLU A 533 18.49 7.51 27.98
N GLU A 534 19.74 7.31 28.43
CA GLU A 534 20.94 7.61 27.64
C GLU A 534 21.12 6.71 26.40
N LYS A 535 20.49 5.54 26.40
CA LYS A 535 20.59 4.55 25.32
C LYS A 535 19.42 4.58 24.37
N LEU A 536 18.23 4.96 24.85
CA LEU A 536 17.00 4.96 24.06
C LEU A 536 16.69 6.37 23.57
N GLN A 537 16.89 6.58 22.27
CA GLN A 537 16.67 7.87 21.62
C GLN A 537 15.66 7.75 20.49
N VAL A 538 15.09 8.90 20.11
CA VAL A 538 14.26 9.02 18.91
C VAL A 538 14.93 9.97 17.94
N LEU A 539 15.25 9.48 16.75
CA LEU A 539 15.66 10.31 15.62
C LEU A 539 14.41 10.83 14.91
N HIS A 540 14.26 12.14 14.82
CA HIS A 540 13.19 12.75 14.04
C HIS A 540 13.51 12.63 12.55
N LEU A 541 12.61 12.01 11.79
CA LEU A 541 12.76 11.79 10.36
C LEU A 541 12.23 12.96 9.54
N GLY A 542 11.10 13.51 9.99
CA GLY A 542 10.37 14.53 9.27
C GLY A 542 8.92 14.62 9.74
N PHE A 543 8.11 15.37 9.01
CA PHE A 543 6.68 15.54 9.27
C PHE A 543 5.90 15.84 8.00
N ILE A 544 4.58 15.71 8.07
CA ILE A 544 3.64 16.18 7.05
C ILE A 544 2.65 17.15 7.69
N ASP A 545 2.12 18.06 6.89
CA ASP A 545 1.01 18.93 7.30
C ASP A 545 -0.30 18.14 7.22
N THR A 546 -0.96 17.86 8.36
CA THR A 546 -2.26 17.17 8.38
C THR A 546 -3.44 18.11 8.40
N SER A 547 -3.24 19.35 8.86
CA SER A 547 -4.22 20.42 8.76
C SER A 547 -3.55 21.79 8.72
N GLU A 548 -4.35 22.86 8.72
CA GLU A 548 -3.82 24.22 8.90
C GLU A 548 -3.12 24.40 10.26
N LEU A 549 -3.51 23.63 11.28
CA LEU A 549 -3.03 23.79 12.65
C LEU A 549 -2.11 22.65 13.11
N SER A 550 -2.11 21.50 12.44
CA SER A 550 -1.41 20.29 12.88
C SER A 550 -0.44 19.73 11.85
N GLU A 551 0.59 19.07 12.38
CA GLU A 551 1.62 18.31 11.69
C GLU A 551 1.65 16.90 12.27
N SER A 552 1.81 15.87 11.44
CA SER A 552 2.15 14.52 11.89
C SER A 552 3.63 14.28 11.73
N HIS A 553 4.33 14.05 12.83
CA HIS A 553 5.76 13.80 12.91
C HIS A 553 6.07 12.30 12.88
N TYR A 554 7.24 11.98 12.33
CA TYR A 554 7.75 10.62 12.19
C TYR A 554 9.12 10.49 12.86
N GLY A 555 9.35 9.40 13.58
CA GLY A 555 10.61 9.13 14.26
C GLY A 555 11.05 7.67 14.20
N LEU A 556 12.36 7.46 14.23
CA LEU A 556 12.98 6.15 14.45
C LEU A 556 13.29 5.97 15.94
N VAL A 557 12.83 4.88 16.53
CA VAL A 557 13.22 4.48 17.90
C VAL A 557 14.55 3.72 17.82
N LEU A 558 15.59 4.29 18.42
CA LEU A 558 16.97 3.80 18.32
C LEU A 558 17.52 3.43 19.69
N LEU A 559 18.19 2.28 19.77
CA LEU A 559 18.91 1.81 20.94
C LEU A 559 20.42 1.82 20.71
N ARG A 560 21.16 2.55 21.53
CA ARG A 560 22.61 2.58 21.47
C ARG A 560 23.23 1.27 21.94
N GLU A 561 24.01 0.64 21.07
CA GLU A 561 24.73 -0.61 21.34
C GLU A 561 26.23 -0.44 21.08
N ASN A 562 27.03 -1.30 21.72
CA ASN A 562 28.47 -1.36 21.54
C ASN A 562 28.87 -2.80 21.24
N GLU A 563 29.58 -3.01 20.14
CA GLU A 563 30.14 -4.30 19.75
C GLU A 563 31.63 -4.12 19.46
N GLY A 564 32.48 -4.67 20.33
CA GLY A 564 33.91 -4.40 20.30
C GLY A 564 34.21 -2.92 20.46
N ASN A 565 34.86 -2.32 19.46
CA ASN A 565 35.20 -0.89 19.42
C ASN A 565 34.19 -0.04 18.64
N MET A 566 33.10 -0.64 18.17
CA MET A 566 32.09 0.04 17.36
C MET A 566 30.88 0.39 18.22
N THR A 567 30.50 1.66 18.23
CA THR A 567 29.20 2.12 18.73
C THR A 567 28.26 2.30 17.55
N TYR A 568 27.08 1.70 17.63
CA TYR A 568 26.02 1.85 16.62
C TYR A 568 24.65 1.96 17.30
N TRP A 569 23.64 2.28 16.50
CA TRP A 569 22.26 2.41 16.92
C TRP A 569 21.42 1.28 16.32
N ARG A 570 20.97 0.34 17.16
CA ARG A 570 20.01 -0.67 16.72
C ARG A 570 18.64 -0.03 16.55
N ARG A 571 18.01 -0.26 15.40
CA ARG A 571 16.62 0.12 15.15
C ARG A 571 15.69 -0.79 15.96
N LEU A 572 14.88 -0.18 16.83
CA LEU A 572 13.84 -0.88 17.60
C LEU A 572 12.46 -0.77 16.95
N GLY A 573 12.24 0.23 16.12
CA GLY A 573 10.95 0.47 15.48
C GLY A 573 10.78 1.90 14.99
N VAL A 574 9.54 2.26 14.72
CA VAL A 574 9.11 3.61 14.34
C VAL A 574 8.08 4.15 15.32
N CYS A 575 8.01 5.46 15.43
CA CYS A 575 6.88 6.13 16.06
C CYS A 575 6.38 7.30 15.23
N THR A 576 5.11 7.62 15.39
CA THR A 576 4.52 8.88 14.92
C THR A 576 3.84 9.59 16.05
N TRP A 577 3.74 10.92 15.92
CA TRP A 577 2.92 11.72 16.80
C TRP A 577 2.45 13.00 16.12
N ASP A 578 1.32 13.55 16.57
CA ASP A 578 0.86 14.84 16.06
C ASP A 578 1.39 16.00 16.92
N ALA A 579 1.76 17.10 16.25
CA ALA A 579 2.14 18.36 16.86
C ALA A 579 1.40 19.55 16.18
N LEU A 580 1.38 20.71 16.83
CA LEU A 580 0.71 21.92 16.41
C LEU A 580 1.78 22.75 15.72
N LYS A 581 1.42 23.38 14.60
CA LYS A 581 2.33 24.24 13.86
C LYS A 581 2.81 25.39 14.75
N ARG A 582 4.13 25.63 14.74
CA ARG A 582 4.75 26.64 15.61
C ARG A 582 4.51 28.08 15.14
N GLU A 583 4.20 28.31 13.85
CA GLU A 583 4.18 29.65 13.25
C GLU A 583 2.95 29.91 12.37
N LYS A 584 1.99 30.71 12.87
CA LYS A 584 1.62 32.05 12.30
C LYS A 584 0.36 32.72 12.87
N GLU A 585 -0.30 32.15 13.87
CA GLU A 585 -1.42 32.82 14.52
C GLU A 585 -1.09 33.04 16.00
N ARG A 586 -1.30 34.27 16.47
CA ARG A 586 -1.34 34.50 17.93
C ARG A 586 -2.39 33.54 18.48
N VAL A 587 -2.22 33.06 19.70
CA VAL A 587 -3.28 32.30 20.42
C VAL A 587 -4.63 33.04 20.36
N GLU A 588 -4.60 34.38 20.22
CA GLU A 588 -5.75 35.26 19.98
C GLU A 588 -6.50 34.95 18.66
N ASP A 589 -5.80 34.64 17.57
CA ASP A 589 -6.38 34.35 16.25
C ASP A 589 -6.94 32.92 16.19
N VAL A 590 -6.26 31.93 16.80
CA VAL A 590 -6.74 30.53 16.84
C VAL A 590 -8.04 30.41 17.64
N VAL A 591 -8.17 31.13 18.76
CA VAL A 591 -9.42 31.18 19.54
C VAL A 591 -10.55 31.83 18.73
N ASP A 592 -10.24 32.85 17.91
CA ASP A 592 -11.21 33.53 17.06
C ASP A 592 -11.57 32.68 15.81
N LEU A 593 -10.63 31.90 15.27
CA LEU A 593 -10.79 30.99 14.14
C LEU A 593 -11.63 29.76 14.53
N LEU A 594 -11.35 29.12 15.67
CA LEU A 594 -12.17 28.03 16.22
C LEU A 594 -13.58 28.53 16.59
N GLY A 595 -13.72 29.80 16.98
CA GLY A 595 -15.01 30.47 17.16
C GLY A 595 -15.79 30.68 15.85
N LYS A 596 -15.10 30.92 14.72
CA LYS A 596 -15.70 31.15 13.39
C LYS A 596 -16.01 29.86 12.62
N LEU A 597 -15.17 28.82 12.75
CA LEU A 597 -15.36 27.51 12.11
C LEU A 597 -16.59 26.73 12.65
N GLY A 598 -17.16 27.15 13.78
CA GLY A 598 -18.45 26.66 14.28
C GLY A 598 -19.66 27.04 13.41
N LEU A 599 -19.50 27.84 12.35
CA LEU A 599 -20.60 28.26 11.47
C LEU A 599 -20.21 28.19 9.98
N GLY A 600 -20.33 27.00 9.39
CA GLY A 600 -20.69 26.83 7.97
C GLY A 600 -19.56 26.48 7.00
N GLY A 601 -19.54 25.21 6.56
CA GLY A 601 -18.81 24.79 5.37
C GLY A 601 -19.27 23.41 4.90
N ARG A 602 -20.04 23.35 3.80
CA ARG A 602 -20.33 22.11 3.05
C ARG A 602 -19.24 21.90 2.00
N HIS A 603 -18.45 20.85 2.14
CA HIS A 603 -17.63 20.32 1.05
C HIS A 603 -17.97 18.85 0.78
N SER A 604 -17.87 18.50 -0.50
CA SER A 604 -18.42 17.30 -1.13
C SER A 604 -17.34 16.27 -1.44
N GLY A 605 -17.66 14.99 -1.21
CA GLY A 605 -17.11 13.85 -1.96
C GLY A 605 -16.09 13.00 -1.21
N THR A 606 -16.57 11.88 -0.68
CA THR A 606 -15.79 10.68 -0.26
C THR A 606 -14.60 10.95 0.65
N GLY A 607 -14.90 11.42 1.85
CA GLY A 607 -14.05 11.34 3.03
C GLY A 607 -14.97 11.29 4.25
N SER A 608 -14.69 10.37 5.16
CA SER A 608 -15.44 10.03 6.37
C SER A 608 -16.28 11.16 7.01
N ILE A 609 -17.53 10.84 7.35
CA ILE A 609 -18.48 11.73 8.04
C ILE A 609 -18.11 11.77 9.54
N TYR A 610 -17.28 12.74 9.95
CA TYR A 610 -17.11 13.08 11.37
C TYR A 610 -17.09 14.61 11.54
N HIS A 611 -18.27 15.20 11.74
CA HIS A 611 -18.41 16.57 12.25
C HIS A 611 -18.71 16.50 13.75
N GLY A 612 -17.66 16.34 14.57
CA GLY A 612 -17.72 16.51 16.01
C GLY A 612 -17.67 18.00 16.40
N LEU A 613 -18.37 18.37 17.46
CA LEU A 613 -18.34 19.70 18.07
C LEU A 613 -16.90 20.00 18.55
N VAL A 614 -16.30 21.09 18.06
CA VAL A 614 -15.01 21.58 18.57
C VAL A 614 -15.20 22.03 20.02
N PRO A 615 -14.49 21.46 21.01
CA PRO A 615 -14.58 21.89 22.40
C PRO A 615 -14.02 23.32 22.56
N LYS A 616 -14.67 24.15 23.39
CA LYS A 616 -14.14 25.47 23.74
C LYS A 616 -13.10 25.33 24.84
N TYR A 617 -11.82 25.47 24.50
CA TYR A 617 -10.72 25.54 25.46
C TYR A 617 -10.60 26.94 26.06
N ASP A 618 -10.31 27.02 27.36
CA ASP A 618 -9.91 28.29 27.98
C ASP A 618 -8.44 28.61 27.70
N TYR A 619 -8.07 29.89 27.87
CA TYR A 619 -6.74 30.41 27.58
C TYR A 619 -5.62 29.74 28.40
N ASN A 620 -5.90 29.35 29.65
CA ASN A 620 -4.89 28.72 30.51
C ASN A 620 -4.62 27.29 30.08
N THR A 621 -5.65 26.56 29.66
CA THR A 621 -5.52 25.23 29.05
C THR A 621 -4.70 25.33 27.77
N MET A 622 -4.95 26.31 26.91
CA MET A 622 -4.16 26.54 25.69
C MET A 622 -2.69 26.89 25.98
N GLN A 623 -2.39 27.69 27.01
CA GLN A 623 -0.98 27.96 27.40
C GLN A 623 -0.28 26.72 27.98
N HIS A 624 -1.00 25.91 28.76
CA HIS A 624 -0.45 24.66 29.30
C HIS A 624 -0.14 23.65 28.19
N ILE A 625 -1.08 23.50 27.25
CA ILE A 625 -0.93 22.76 26.00
C ILE A 625 0.31 23.28 25.26
N GLN A 626 0.40 24.57 24.95
CA GLN A 626 1.52 25.14 24.18
C GLN A 626 2.91 24.82 24.76
N LYS A 627 3.06 24.80 26.09
CA LYS A 627 4.35 24.47 26.72
C LYS A 627 4.83 23.05 26.41
N HIS A 628 3.94 22.06 26.50
CA HIS A 628 4.32 20.65 26.28
C HIS A 628 4.44 20.30 24.81
N TRP A 629 3.74 21.03 23.94
CA TRP A 629 3.90 20.87 22.49
C TRP A 629 5.26 21.38 22.02
N GLY A 630 5.83 22.38 22.70
CA GLY A 630 7.20 22.81 22.46
C GLY A 630 8.18 21.64 22.44
N ASP A 631 8.05 20.69 23.38
CA ASP A 631 8.91 19.50 23.49
C ASP A 631 8.68 18.48 22.36
N LEU A 632 7.47 18.42 21.80
CA LEU A 632 7.15 17.60 20.64
C LEU A 632 7.67 18.19 19.33
N THR A 633 7.87 19.51 19.27
CA THR A 633 8.45 20.14 18.09
C THR A 633 9.97 20.03 18.11
N ILE A 634 10.55 19.81 16.92
CA ILE A 634 11.99 19.67 16.66
C ILE A 634 12.84 20.91 17.01
N THR A 635 12.19 21.95 17.49
CA THR A 635 12.78 23.27 17.79
C THR A 635 12.97 23.50 19.28
N SER A 636 12.56 22.55 20.13
CA SER A 636 12.87 22.53 21.55
C SER A 636 14.36 22.23 21.78
N ASP A 637 14.92 22.77 22.87
CA ASP A 637 16.29 22.51 23.32
C ASP A 637 16.54 21.02 23.67
N SER A 638 15.48 20.22 23.76
CA SER A 638 15.55 18.78 23.99
C SER A 638 16.04 17.99 22.75
N TRP A 639 16.05 18.62 21.58
CA TRP A 639 16.50 18.02 20.33
C TRP A 639 17.95 18.41 20.03
N GLN A 640 18.83 17.42 19.97
CA GLN A 640 20.25 17.61 19.75
C GLN A 640 20.68 17.01 18.41
N SER A 641 21.59 17.68 17.70
CA SER A 641 22.16 17.12 16.48
C SER A 641 23.05 15.92 16.80
N LEU A 642 22.76 14.79 16.16
CA LEU A 642 23.54 13.57 16.26
C LEU A 642 23.76 12.97 14.88
N SER A 643 24.89 12.28 14.71
CA SER A 643 25.12 11.38 13.59
C SER A 643 25.59 10.03 14.10
N GLY A 644 25.17 8.95 13.45
CA GLY A 644 25.56 7.61 13.84
C GLY A 644 25.29 6.57 12.77
N LEU A 645 25.91 5.41 12.95
CA LEU A 645 25.58 4.20 12.21
C LEU A 645 24.32 3.60 12.83
N PHE A 646 23.42 3.08 12.00
CA PHE A 646 22.25 2.36 12.46
C PHE A 646 21.96 1.16 11.55
N GLY A 647 21.36 0.11 12.10
CA GLY A 647 20.99 -1.07 11.32
C GLY A 647 20.77 -2.33 12.11
#